data_AF-A0A2G5KT70-F1
#
_entry.id   AF-A0A2G5KT70-F1
#
_cell.length_a   1.000
_cell.length_b   1.000
_cell.length_c   1.000
_cell.angle_alpha   90.00
_cell.angle_beta   90.00
_cell.angle_gamma   90.00
#
_symmetry.space_group_name_H-M   'P 1'
#
loop_
_entity.id
_entity.type
_entity.pdbx_description
1 polymer ?
#
loop_
_entity_poly.entity_id
_entity_poly.type
_entity_poly.pdbx_seq_one_letter_code
_entity_poly.pdbx_strand_id
1 'polypeptide(L)'
;MALKVAIKHSTRYIYDRRVSLSPHIFRLRPAPHSRTPIEAYSIKIKPENHFFNWQQDPFGNYLARLVFPEKTDELSIDVEIIADMKTINPFDFFVEESVENFPFTYKPELKKELLPYLETTEDGPLLQEWLLKIDRTPRRSIDFLTGLNQSLYNYLNYTIRMEPGVQTCEETLNKKLGSCRDFAWLLVQTLRHLGLAARFVSGYLVQLKADEKSLDGPSGPEADFTDLHAWAEVYLPGAGWIGLDATSGLLAGEGHIPLACTPSFESAAPVYGLTDPCETQFEFENSVTRIFESPRVTKPYTEEQWQAIYDLGFKVEEELQQNDVRLTMGGEPTFVSIDDMESEEWNTAADGDHKRQLASSLSQRLLEVFGKGGMLHHAQGKWYPGEPLPRWLIGIHWRKDGETIWKDTELLASFTKEYKLTENITSEFLGTLAGFLKCPKDSIMPAYEDAFYFLWEERKLPIDIDPNEYNEKDTAWRKKLSEVLEQGVGKTVGHVMPLNKKGDRWITNSWEFRGTHLFLSPGNSPIGLRLPLESLPKHPDVPSEPTAEPELFEPKPSLKPYAADLKERMDGNFNQKTKNQPYVRTAICAEVRDSKLFLFLPPLDSADDFLDLVASIEATAKELNIPVILEGYEPPRDNRLEVLKVTPDPGVIEVNVHPAANWKELTENTLKLYEEAKKSRLGTEKFMLDGKHTGTGGGNHVTLGGTTPADSPLLRNPQLLRSLLTFWQHHPGLSYLFSGAFIGPTSQAPRVDEARLENLYELEIAFSQIPEDKEVPFWLTDRLFRHLLTDITGNTHRAEFCIDKLYSPDSSSGRLGILELRAFDMPPHAQMSLMQMLLVRTLVSWFWKKPYKHDLVRWGTELHDKFLLEHYVKEDIKDIVDQLNDAGYSFKLDWFDPFFEFRFPLYGMVEINGIQLELRMAIEPWNVLGEEMSGRGTARYVDSSLERVQVKLKNFTEQRYTLTCNGIKVELSPTGTKGEYVAGVRFKAWQPWSALHPTISVDTPLVFDIVDDWNKKSIGGCTYFVSHPGGRSYDTYPVNSYEAESRRINRFWEFGHTQGEVTPIEMTPSTNFAGRIVQPKVASNTFAYKEIPINPEYPHVTDLRKK
;
A
#
# COMPACT_ATOMS: atom_id res chain seq x y z
N MET A 1 -6.61 -14.46 -6.58
CA MET A 1 -7.22 -13.88 -7.77
C MET A 1 -7.12 -14.91 -8.87
N ALA A 2 -8.25 -15.36 -9.40
CA ALA A 2 -8.24 -16.34 -10.48
C ALA A 2 -8.03 -15.60 -11.80
N LEU A 3 -6.94 -15.90 -12.48
CA LEU A 3 -6.70 -15.49 -13.85
C LEU A 3 -6.70 -16.76 -14.69
N LYS A 4 -7.63 -16.87 -15.63
CA LYS A 4 -7.72 -18.03 -16.51
C LYS A 4 -7.20 -17.68 -17.89
N VAL A 5 -6.35 -18.53 -18.42
CA VAL A 5 -5.80 -18.39 -19.77
C VAL A 5 -6.22 -19.53 -20.66
N ALA A 6 -6.46 -19.21 -21.92
CA ALA A 6 -6.54 -20.18 -23.01
C ALA A 6 -5.17 -20.20 -23.72
N ILE A 7 -4.49 -21.34 -23.66
CA ILE A 7 -3.25 -21.62 -24.40
C ILE A 7 -3.64 -22.35 -25.67
N LYS A 8 -3.18 -21.86 -26.82
CA LYS A 8 -3.32 -22.52 -28.11
C LYS A 8 -1.95 -22.84 -28.67
N HIS A 9 -1.74 -24.11 -28.96
CA HIS A 9 -0.57 -24.63 -29.63
C HIS A 9 -1.01 -25.21 -30.97
N SER A 10 -0.40 -24.74 -32.06
CA SER A 10 -0.60 -25.27 -33.40
C SER A 10 0.76 -25.65 -33.98
N THR A 11 0.84 -26.86 -34.53
CA THR A 11 2.01 -27.32 -35.28
C THR A 11 1.55 -28.02 -36.54
N ARG A 12 2.12 -27.63 -37.69
CA ARG A 12 1.80 -28.19 -38.99
C ARG A 12 3.07 -28.59 -39.72
N TYR A 13 3.08 -29.83 -40.20
CA TYR A 13 4.06 -30.36 -41.11
C TYR A 13 3.39 -30.54 -42.46
N ILE A 14 3.75 -29.71 -43.44
CA ILE A 14 3.24 -29.77 -44.81
C ILE A 14 4.32 -30.44 -45.66
N TYR A 15 3.99 -31.61 -46.21
CA TYR A 15 4.91 -32.42 -46.99
C TYR A 15 4.81 -32.07 -48.48
N ASP A 16 5.93 -32.10 -49.19
CA ASP A 16 6.00 -31.89 -50.65
C ASP A 16 5.21 -32.95 -51.46
N ARG A 17 4.89 -34.09 -50.81
CA ARG A 17 4.17 -35.22 -51.37
C ARG A 17 3.46 -36.03 -50.29
N ARG A 18 2.59 -36.95 -50.70
CA ARG A 18 1.96 -37.91 -49.78
C ARG A 18 2.97 -38.90 -49.21
N VAL A 19 3.17 -38.86 -47.90
CA VAL A 19 4.09 -39.72 -47.15
C VAL A 19 3.37 -40.65 -46.19
N SER A 20 4.00 -41.78 -45.88
CA SER A 20 3.58 -42.66 -44.80
C SER A 20 4.09 -42.10 -43.47
N LEU A 21 3.23 -42.05 -42.46
CA LEU A 21 3.62 -41.69 -41.09
C LEU A 21 3.80 -42.98 -40.28
N SER A 22 4.93 -43.14 -39.58
CA SER A 22 5.10 -44.23 -38.61
C SER A 22 4.13 -44.02 -37.43
N PRO A 23 4.03 -44.97 -36.48
CA PRO A 23 3.40 -44.67 -35.21
C PRO A 23 4.02 -43.42 -34.59
N HIS A 24 3.20 -42.44 -34.23
CA HIS A 24 3.61 -41.18 -33.59
C HIS A 24 3.24 -41.19 -32.11
N ILE A 25 4.02 -40.47 -31.32
CA ILE A 25 3.80 -40.22 -29.90
C ILE A 25 3.70 -38.70 -29.71
N PHE A 26 2.63 -38.26 -29.05
CA PHE A 26 2.42 -36.86 -28.64
C PHE A 26 2.39 -36.76 -27.12
N ARG A 27 3.20 -35.86 -26.57
CA ARG A 27 3.29 -35.52 -25.14
C ARG A 27 2.91 -34.06 -24.94
N LEU A 28 1.72 -33.70 -25.40
CA LEU A 28 1.21 -32.32 -25.38
C LEU A 28 0.06 -32.12 -24.38
N ARG A 29 -0.21 -33.12 -23.54
CA ARG A 29 -1.17 -33.03 -22.43
C ARG A 29 -0.43 -32.74 -21.13
N PRO A 30 -0.83 -31.71 -20.34
CA PRO A 30 -0.21 -31.42 -19.05
C PRO A 30 -0.13 -32.64 -18.14
N ALA A 31 1.00 -32.78 -17.46
CA ALA A 31 1.29 -33.89 -16.57
C ALA A 31 0.33 -33.87 -15.37
N PRO A 32 -0.06 -35.05 -14.83
CA PRO A 32 -1.01 -35.13 -13.72
C PRO A 32 -0.54 -34.44 -12.42
N HIS A 33 0.77 -34.17 -12.30
CA HIS A 33 1.38 -33.49 -11.15
C HIS A 33 1.65 -32.00 -11.41
N SER A 34 1.10 -31.42 -12.49
CA SER A 34 1.14 -29.97 -12.70
C SER A 34 0.56 -29.24 -11.49
N ARG A 35 1.31 -28.27 -10.96
CA ARG A 35 0.82 -27.43 -9.85
C ARG A 35 -0.23 -26.43 -10.32
N THR A 36 -0.12 -25.98 -11.57
CA THR A 36 -1.12 -25.13 -12.23
C THR A 36 -2.35 -25.98 -12.58
N PRO A 37 -3.54 -25.68 -12.04
CA PRO A 37 -4.75 -26.43 -12.33
C PRO A 37 -5.15 -26.31 -13.81
N ILE A 38 -5.48 -27.44 -14.41
CA ILE A 38 -5.92 -27.54 -15.80
C ILE A 38 -7.43 -27.85 -15.82
N GLU A 39 -8.24 -26.87 -16.25
CA GLU A 39 -9.70 -26.98 -16.26
C GLU A 39 -10.21 -27.70 -17.50
N ALA A 40 -9.56 -27.48 -18.64
CA ALA A 40 -9.93 -28.12 -19.91
C ALA A 40 -8.70 -28.38 -20.78
N TYR A 41 -8.79 -29.45 -21.56
CA TYR A 41 -7.78 -29.86 -22.53
C TYR A 41 -8.47 -30.43 -23.77
N SER A 42 -8.01 -30.01 -24.95
CA SER A 42 -8.42 -30.57 -26.24
C SER A 42 -7.21 -30.75 -27.15
N ILE A 43 -7.22 -31.83 -27.93
CA ILE A 43 -6.25 -32.09 -29.00
C ILE A 43 -6.98 -32.52 -30.27
N LYS A 44 -6.64 -31.89 -31.39
CA LYS A 44 -7.11 -32.25 -32.73
C LYS A 44 -5.91 -32.57 -33.61
N ILE A 45 -6.00 -33.65 -34.37
CA ILE A 45 -4.90 -34.13 -35.21
C ILE A 45 -5.43 -34.41 -36.61
N LYS A 46 -4.70 -33.93 -37.63
CA LYS A 46 -4.89 -34.33 -39.03
C LYS A 46 -3.71 -35.20 -39.49
N PRO A 47 -3.93 -36.22 -40.33
CA PRO A 47 -5.20 -36.59 -40.98
C PRO A 47 -6.22 -37.19 -40.00
N GLU A 48 -7.52 -36.99 -40.25
CA GLU A 48 -8.61 -37.38 -39.33
C GLU A 48 -8.76 -38.91 -39.20
N ASN A 49 -8.42 -39.67 -40.25
CA ASN A 49 -8.43 -41.14 -40.20
C ASN A 49 -7.16 -41.66 -39.53
N HIS A 50 -7.21 -41.91 -38.21
CA HIS A 50 -6.11 -42.48 -37.44
C HIS A 50 -6.62 -43.32 -36.26
N PHE A 51 -5.77 -44.22 -35.77
CA PHE A 51 -6.00 -44.88 -34.48
C PHE A 51 -5.41 -44.03 -33.37
N PHE A 52 -6.18 -43.76 -32.32
CA PHE A 52 -5.78 -42.93 -31.18
C PHE A 52 -5.80 -43.75 -29.89
N ASN A 53 -4.70 -43.78 -29.14
CA ASN A 53 -4.65 -44.44 -27.83
C ASN A 53 -3.88 -43.62 -26.77
N TRP A 54 -4.53 -43.31 -25.66
CA TRP A 54 -3.86 -42.71 -24.49
C TRP A 54 -3.12 -43.75 -23.67
N GLN A 55 -1.92 -43.41 -23.21
CA GLN A 55 -1.08 -44.24 -22.35
C GLN A 55 -0.39 -43.36 -21.29
N GLN A 56 0.16 -44.02 -20.28
CA GLN A 56 1.09 -43.43 -19.34
C GLN A 56 2.48 -44.05 -19.57
N ASP A 57 3.53 -43.23 -19.62
CA ASP A 57 4.90 -43.74 -19.68
C ASP A 57 5.38 -44.27 -18.31
N PRO A 58 6.54 -44.97 -18.24
CA PRO A 58 7.09 -45.45 -16.96
C PRO A 58 7.39 -44.36 -15.92
N PHE A 59 7.40 -43.09 -16.31
CA PHE A 59 7.69 -41.94 -15.44
C PHE A 59 6.42 -41.20 -15.00
N GLY A 60 5.24 -41.68 -15.41
CA GLY A 60 3.96 -41.14 -15.01
C GLY A 60 3.38 -40.06 -15.94
N ASN A 61 4.02 -39.75 -17.06
CA ASN A 61 3.56 -38.72 -18.00
C ASN A 61 2.45 -39.25 -18.93
N TYR A 62 1.53 -38.38 -19.34
CA TYR A 62 0.54 -38.72 -20.36
C TYR A 62 1.16 -38.70 -21.76
N LEU A 63 0.88 -39.73 -22.56
CA LEU A 63 1.25 -39.76 -23.98
C LEU A 63 0.10 -40.29 -24.83
N ALA A 64 -0.11 -39.67 -25.99
CA ALA A 64 -1.02 -40.18 -27.02
C ALA A 64 -0.20 -40.90 -28.09
N ARG A 65 -0.51 -42.17 -28.33
CA ARG A 65 0.09 -42.96 -29.41
C ARG A 65 -0.89 -43.06 -30.57
N LEU A 66 -0.46 -42.62 -31.75
CA LEU A 66 -1.27 -42.65 -32.96
C LEU A 66 -0.66 -43.53 -34.03
N VAL A 67 -1.52 -44.15 -34.83
CA VAL A 67 -1.14 -44.91 -36.03
C VAL A 67 -1.99 -44.43 -37.20
N PHE A 68 -1.32 -44.02 -38.28
CA PHE A 68 -1.95 -43.48 -39.47
C PHE A 68 -1.99 -44.58 -40.56
N PRO A 69 -3.19 -45.06 -40.96
CA PRO A 69 -3.32 -46.11 -41.96
C PRO A 69 -3.08 -45.62 -43.40
N GLU A 70 -3.28 -44.33 -43.66
CA GLU A 70 -3.23 -43.73 -44.99
C GLU A 70 -2.04 -42.77 -45.13
N LYS A 71 -1.59 -42.58 -46.37
CA LYS A 71 -0.58 -41.55 -46.68
C LYS A 71 -1.21 -40.16 -46.65
N THR A 72 -0.48 -39.18 -46.14
CA THR A 72 -0.94 -37.79 -45.99
C THR A 72 0.08 -36.81 -46.56
N ASP A 73 -0.40 -35.64 -46.99
CA ASP A 73 0.38 -34.46 -47.36
C ASP A 73 0.50 -33.46 -46.20
N GLU A 74 -0.24 -33.65 -45.11
CA GLU A 74 -0.20 -32.80 -43.92
C GLU A 74 -0.29 -33.63 -42.63
N LEU A 75 0.52 -33.27 -41.63
CA LEU A 75 0.30 -33.61 -40.22
C LEU A 75 0.08 -32.32 -39.44
N SER A 76 -1.13 -32.10 -38.93
CA SER A 76 -1.45 -30.95 -38.08
C SER A 76 -1.80 -31.40 -36.67
N ILE A 77 -1.37 -30.63 -35.68
CA ILE A 77 -1.61 -30.86 -34.26
C ILE A 77 -2.06 -29.54 -33.65
N ASP A 78 -3.32 -29.47 -33.24
CA ASP A 78 -3.91 -28.31 -32.59
C ASP A 78 -4.28 -28.69 -31.15
N VAL A 79 -3.66 -28.05 -30.18
CA VAL A 79 -3.89 -28.24 -28.74
C VAL A 79 -4.44 -26.96 -28.13
N GLU A 80 -5.49 -27.10 -27.32
CA GLU A 80 -6.06 -26.00 -26.54
C GLU A 80 -6.15 -26.40 -25.07
N ILE A 81 -5.68 -25.52 -24.19
CA ILE A 81 -5.64 -25.72 -22.73
C ILE A 81 -6.28 -24.52 -22.05
N ILE A 82 -7.19 -24.77 -21.11
CA ILE A 82 -7.64 -23.76 -20.16
C ILE A 82 -6.92 -24.01 -18.84
N ALA A 83 -6.06 -23.08 -18.45
CA ALA A 83 -5.27 -23.16 -17.22
C ALA A 83 -5.67 -22.04 -16.25
N ASP A 84 -5.74 -22.38 -14.96
CA ASP A 84 -5.95 -21.42 -13.87
C ASP A 84 -4.58 -20.97 -13.32
N MET A 85 -4.20 -19.73 -13.63
CA MET A 85 -2.91 -19.13 -13.28
C MET A 85 -2.91 -18.63 -11.83
N LYS A 86 -3.31 -19.48 -10.88
CA LYS A 86 -3.18 -19.18 -9.44
C LYS A 86 -1.70 -18.97 -9.13
N THR A 87 -1.37 -17.87 -8.44
CA THR A 87 0.01 -17.57 -8.07
C THR A 87 0.59 -18.66 -7.18
N ILE A 88 1.78 -19.13 -7.53
CA ILE A 88 2.47 -20.20 -6.81
C ILE A 88 3.76 -19.64 -6.23
N ASN A 89 3.92 -19.70 -4.91
CA ASN A 89 5.24 -19.49 -4.30
C ASN A 89 6.15 -20.69 -4.63
N PRO A 90 7.23 -20.50 -5.40
CA PRO A 90 8.10 -21.60 -5.77
C PRO A 90 8.97 -22.08 -4.60
N PHE A 91 9.02 -21.34 -3.48
CA PHE A 91 9.73 -21.68 -2.23
C PHE A 91 8.82 -22.27 -1.14
N ASP A 92 7.57 -22.60 -1.49
CA ASP A 92 6.62 -23.14 -0.54
C ASP A 92 6.71 -24.67 -0.43
N PHE A 93 7.74 -25.12 0.29
CA PHE A 93 7.98 -26.53 0.60
C PHE A 93 8.82 -26.64 1.89
N PHE A 94 8.89 -27.85 2.44
CA PHE A 94 9.75 -28.18 3.57
C PHE A 94 10.84 -29.15 3.12
N VAL A 95 12.03 -29.06 3.70
CA VAL A 95 13.12 -30.02 3.46
C VAL A 95 13.36 -30.86 4.71
N GLU A 96 13.76 -32.12 4.55
CA GLU A 96 14.23 -32.93 5.68
C GLU A 96 15.52 -32.33 6.26
N GLU A 97 15.71 -32.41 7.59
CA GLU A 97 16.91 -31.91 8.29
C GLU A 97 18.22 -32.43 7.66
N SER A 98 18.23 -33.70 7.21
CA SER A 98 19.41 -34.32 6.59
C SER A 98 19.84 -33.69 5.25
N VAL A 99 18.98 -32.89 4.62
CA VAL A 99 19.25 -32.23 3.34
C VAL A 99 19.11 -30.72 3.42
N GLU A 100 18.99 -30.17 4.63
CA GLU A 100 18.89 -28.71 4.84
C GLU A 100 20.08 -27.97 4.24
N ASN A 101 21.29 -28.55 4.38
CA ASN A 101 22.52 -27.99 3.84
C ASN A 101 23.13 -28.89 2.75
N PHE A 102 23.62 -28.28 1.67
CA PHE A 102 24.42 -28.95 0.65
C PHE A 102 25.91 -28.88 1.05
N PRO A 103 26.73 -29.91 0.81
CA PRO A 103 26.41 -31.20 0.20
C PRO A 103 25.75 -32.19 1.18
N PHE A 104 24.85 -33.03 0.66
CA PHE A 104 24.22 -34.12 1.40
C PHE A 104 24.26 -35.43 0.60
N THR A 105 23.83 -36.53 1.22
CA THR A 105 23.68 -37.83 0.54
C THR A 105 22.28 -38.40 0.73
N TYR A 106 21.72 -39.00 -0.33
CA TYR A 106 20.43 -39.70 -0.24
C TYR A 106 20.55 -40.98 0.60
N LYS A 107 19.49 -41.28 1.37
CA LYS A 107 19.34 -42.59 2.05
C LYS A 107 19.43 -43.73 1.01
N PRO A 108 20.05 -44.88 1.32
CA PRO A 108 20.32 -45.95 0.34
C PRO A 108 19.08 -46.43 -0.42
N GLU A 109 17.95 -46.54 0.27
CA GLU A 109 16.67 -46.98 -0.29
C GLU A 109 16.16 -45.98 -1.33
N LEU A 110 16.09 -44.70 -0.95
CA LEU A 110 15.67 -43.62 -1.84
C LEU A 110 16.64 -43.45 -3.02
N LYS A 111 17.96 -43.59 -2.80
CA LYS A 111 18.96 -43.53 -3.86
C LYS A 111 18.72 -44.61 -4.93
N LYS A 112 18.29 -45.81 -4.51
CA LYS A 112 17.95 -46.91 -5.42
C LYS A 112 16.73 -46.56 -6.29
N GLU A 113 15.74 -45.89 -5.73
CA GLU A 113 14.55 -45.43 -6.46
C GLU A 113 14.87 -44.29 -7.43
N LEU A 114 15.82 -43.42 -7.07
CA LEU A 114 16.25 -42.27 -7.87
C LEU A 114 17.32 -42.60 -8.92
N LEU A 115 17.72 -43.85 -9.06
CA LEU A 115 18.89 -44.25 -9.85
C LEU A 115 18.88 -43.76 -11.31
N PRO A 116 17.76 -43.82 -12.06
CA PRO A 116 17.70 -43.26 -13.42
C PRO A 116 17.96 -41.75 -13.47
N TYR A 117 17.63 -41.03 -12.40
CA TYR A 117 17.77 -39.58 -12.30
C TYR A 117 19.16 -39.14 -11.80
N LEU A 118 20.01 -40.09 -11.41
CA LEU A 118 21.39 -39.87 -10.97
C LEU A 118 22.41 -40.24 -12.06
N GLU A 119 21.96 -40.78 -13.20
CA GLU A 119 22.83 -41.26 -14.27
C GLU A 119 23.51 -40.10 -15.03
N THR A 120 24.83 -39.98 -14.86
CA THR A 120 25.68 -39.08 -15.64
C THR A 120 25.96 -39.70 -17.01
N THR A 121 25.48 -39.06 -18.08
CA THR A 121 25.63 -39.57 -19.45
C THR A 121 26.66 -38.80 -20.27
N GLU A 122 27.12 -37.65 -19.77
CA GLU A 122 28.14 -36.81 -20.41
C GLU A 122 29.20 -36.39 -19.40
N ASP A 123 30.48 -36.45 -19.77
CA ASP A 123 31.63 -36.22 -18.87
C ASP A 123 32.79 -35.46 -19.54
N GLY A 124 32.49 -34.65 -20.56
CA GLY A 124 33.47 -33.92 -21.35
C GLY A 124 34.32 -32.89 -20.57
N PRO A 125 35.46 -32.46 -21.13
CA PRO A 125 36.44 -31.61 -20.46
C PRO A 125 35.91 -30.22 -20.06
N LEU A 126 35.07 -29.58 -20.87
CA LEU A 126 34.47 -28.27 -20.53
C LEU A 126 33.44 -28.41 -19.42
N LEU A 127 32.67 -29.50 -19.41
CA LEU A 127 31.76 -29.78 -18.30
C LEU A 127 32.54 -30.01 -16.99
N GLN A 128 33.66 -30.73 -17.03
CA GLN A 128 34.53 -30.88 -15.86
C GLN A 128 35.14 -29.53 -15.41
N GLU A 129 35.56 -28.68 -16.34
CA GLU A 129 36.05 -27.33 -16.01
C GLU A 129 34.95 -26.47 -15.36
N TRP A 130 33.72 -26.55 -15.86
CA TRP A 130 32.56 -25.90 -15.26
C TRP A 130 32.30 -26.40 -13.83
N LEU A 131 32.30 -27.72 -13.62
CA LEU A 131 32.07 -28.34 -12.31
C LEU A 131 33.11 -27.96 -11.25
N LEU A 132 34.33 -27.61 -11.66
CA LEU A 132 35.40 -27.11 -10.78
C LEU A 132 35.18 -25.66 -10.32
N LYS A 133 34.39 -24.86 -11.06
CA LYS A 133 34.06 -23.47 -10.72
C LYS A 133 32.93 -23.35 -9.72
N ILE A 134 32.15 -24.42 -9.52
CA ILE A 134 31.01 -24.43 -8.60
C ILE A 134 31.50 -24.44 -7.15
N ASP A 135 31.14 -23.41 -6.40
CA ASP A 135 31.43 -23.31 -4.96
C ASP A 135 30.56 -24.28 -4.16
N ARG A 136 31.20 -25.28 -3.55
CA ARG A 136 30.56 -26.34 -2.75
C ARG A 136 30.66 -26.08 -1.24
N THR A 137 30.97 -24.85 -0.84
CA THR A 137 31.03 -24.48 0.58
C THR A 137 29.65 -24.72 1.22
N PRO A 138 29.60 -25.41 2.37
CA PRO A 138 28.34 -25.76 3.02
C PRO A 138 27.44 -24.55 3.24
N ARG A 139 26.22 -24.65 2.74
CA ARG A 139 25.15 -23.65 2.88
C ARG A 139 23.79 -24.33 2.70
N ARG A 140 22.71 -23.61 2.94
CA ARG A 140 21.36 -24.14 2.74
C ARG A 140 21.21 -24.64 1.31
N SER A 141 20.64 -25.83 1.14
CA SER A 141 20.52 -26.51 -0.15
C SER A 141 19.76 -25.64 -1.16
N ILE A 142 18.75 -24.89 -0.73
CA ILE A 142 18.00 -23.98 -1.60
C ILE A 142 18.86 -22.81 -2.10
N ASP A 143 19.65 -22.18 -1.22
CA ASP A 143 20.56 -21.08 -1.58
C ASP A 143 21.66 -21.55 -2.54
N PHE A 144 22.10 -22.80 -2.40
CA PHE A 144 23.01 -23.43 -3.34
C PHE A 144 22.36 -23.63 -4.72
N LEU A 145 21.15 -24.18 -4.77
CA LEU A 145 20.43 -24.45 -6.02
C LEU A 145 20.09 -23.15 -6.77
N THR A 146 19.60 -22.13 -6.09
CA THR A 146 19.30 -20.82 -6.68
C THR A 146 20.57 -20.16 -7.20
N GLY A 147 21.66 -20.17 -6.41
CA GLY A 147 22.96 -19.66 -6.84
C GLY A 147 23.55 -20.40 -8.05
N LEU A 148 23.41 -21.73 -8.11
CA LEU A 148 23.84 -22.53 -9.26
C LEU A 148 23.04 -22.19 -10.52
N ASN A 149 21.72 -22.07 -10.40
CA ASN A 149 20.84 -21.73 -11.51
C ASN A 149 21.16 -20.33 -12.07
N GLN A 150 21.33 -19.34 -11.20
CA GLN A 150 21.75 -17.99 -11.59
C GLN A 150 23.15 -17.97 -12.21
N SER A 151 24.07 -18.80 -11.73
CA SER A 151 25.41 -18.89 -12.29
C SER A 151 25.40 -19.38 -13.74
N LEU A 152 24.56 -20.37 -14.07
CA LEU A 152 24.37 -20.81 -15.46
C LEU A 152 23.73 -19.73 -16.32
N TYR A 153 22.66 -19.10 -15.83
CA TYR A 153 21.99 -17.99 -16.51
C TYR A 153 22.95 -16.86 -16.87
N ASN A 154 23.80 -16.43 -15.92
CA ASN A 154 24.79 -15.37 -16.15
C ASN A 154 25.97 -15.81 -17.04
N TYR A 155 26.22 -17.12 -17.18
CA TYR A 155 27.36 -17.65 -17.93
C TYR A 155 27.05 -17.90 -19.41
N LEU A 156 25.78 -18.17 -19.75
CA LEU A 156 25.36 -18.58 -21.09
C LEU A 156 24.48 -17.51 -21.75
N ASN A 157 24.54 -17.40 -23.07
CA ASN A 157 23.65 -16.54 -23.85
C ASN A 157 22.49 -17.35 -24.44
N TYR A 158 21.28 -16.78 -24.40
CA TYR A 158 20.08 -17.42 -24.95
C TYR A 158 19.93 -17.14 -26.45
N THR A 159 19.51 -18.15 -27.21
CA THR A 159 19.07 -17.99 -28.61
C THR A 159 17.97 -19.00 -28.97
N ILE A 160 17.10 -18.61 -29.91
CA ILE A 160 16.08 -19.50 -30.49
C ILE A 160 16.74 -20.36 -31.57
N ARG A 161 16.45 -21.66 -31.56
CA ARG A 161 17.07 -22.63 -32.47
C ARG A 161 16.03 -23.46 -33.21
N MET A 162 16.17 -23.51 -34.53
CA MET A 162 15.34 -24.34 -35.41
C MET A 162 15.94 -25.72 -35.69
N GLU A 163 17.22 -25.95 -35.38
CA GLU A 163 17.81 -27.27 -35.61
C GLU A 163 17.17 -28.33 -34.69
N PRO A 164 17.01 -29.58 -35.15
CA PRO A 164 16.48 -30.65 -34.31
C PRO A 164 17.48 -31.07 -33.22
N GLY A 165 16.96 -31.62 -32.12
CA GLY A 165 17.77 -32.20 -31.04
C GLY A 165 18.30 -31.20 -30.00
N VAL A 166 18.96 -31.72 -28.98
CA VAL A 166 19.56 -30.96 -27.86
C VAL A 166 21.08 -30.93 -28.05
N GLN A 167 21.71 -29.78 -27.83
CA GLN A 167 23.18 -29.67 -27.81
C GLN A 167 23.76 -30.51 -26.67
N THR A 168 24.92 -31.09 -26.91
CA THR A 168 25.70 -31.69 -25.82
C THR A 168 26.17 -30.60 -24.84
N CYS A 169 26.51 -30.99 -23.61
CA CYS A 169 27.07 -30.08 -22.61
C CYS A 169 28.35 -29.41 -23.13
N GLU A 170 29.21 -30.16 -23.82
CA GLU A 170 30.43 -29.64 -24.46
C GLU A 170 30.13 -28.57 -25.51
N GLU A 171 29.15 -28.81 -26.38
CA GLU A 171 28.76 -27.83 -27.39
C GLU A 171 28.20 -26.55 -26.76
N THR A 172 27.32 -26.70 -25.77
CA THR A 172 26.67 -25.59 -25.06
C THR A 172 27.71 -24.73 -24.34
N LEU A 173 28.64 -25.36 -23.61
CA LEU A 173 29.70 -24.67 -22.87
C LEU A 173 30.75 -24.04 -23.79
N ASN A 174 31.10 -24.71 -24.91
CA ASN A 174 32.04 -24.18 -25.89
C ASN A 174 31.48 -22.93 -26.60
N LYS A 175 30.21 -22.98 -27.02
CA LYS A 175 29.56 -21.86 -27.70
C LYS A 175 29.13 -20.76 -26.74
N LYS A 176 28.89 -21.09 -25.46
CA LYS A 176 28.20 -20.24 -24.47
C LYS A 176 26.88 -19.67 -25.02
N LEU A 177 26.20 -20.47 -25.83
CA LEU A 177 25.01 -20.07 -26.59
C LEU A 177 24.11 -21.29 -26.79
N GLY A 178 22.85 -21.19 -26.39
CA GLY A 178 21.89 -22.30 -26.50
C GLY A 178 20.44 -21.86 -26.35
N SER A 179 19.55 -22.81 -26.60
CA SER A 179 18.10 -22.70 -26.38
C SER A 179 17.69 -23.29 -25.03
N CYS A 180 16.42 -23.15 -24.63
CA CYS A 180 15.92 -23.64 -23.34
C CYS A 180 16.22 -25.13 -23.08
N ARG A 181 16.05 -25.98 -24.09
CA ARG A 181 16.38 -27.41 -24.02
C ARG A 181 17.87 -27.69 -23.80
N ASP A 182 18.76 -26.84 -24.34
CA ASP A 182 20.21 -27.00 -24.20
C ASP A 182 20.62 -26.66 -22.76
N PHE A 183 20.05 -25.57 -22.22
CA PHE A 183 20.31 -25.10 -20.86
C PHE A 183 19.77 -26.09 -19.81
N ALA A 184 18.54 -26.57 -20.00
CA ALA A 184 17.91 -27.55 -19.13
C ALA A 184 18.75 -28.84 -19.05
N TRP A 185 19.24 -29.35 -20.18
CA TRP A 185 20.04 -30.57 -20.19
C TRP A 185 21.41 -30.38 -19.54
N LEU A 186 22.08 -29.27 -19.80
CA LEU A 186 23.34 -28.93 -19.12
C LEU A 186 23.15 -28.83 -17.61
N LEU A 187 22.06 -28.22 -17.14
CA LEU A 187 21.75 -28.14 -15.72
C LEU A 187 21.47 -29.53 -15.12
N VAL A 188 20.71 -30.39 -15.81
CA VAL A 188 20.47 -31.78 -15.38
C VAL A 188 21.78 -32.54 -15.21
N GLN A 189 22.68 -32.51 -16.20
CA GLN A 189 23.97 -33.20 -16.09
C GLN A 189 24.84 -32.59 -14.98
N THR A 190 24.84 -31.27 -14.84
CA THR A 190 25.57 -30.57 -13.76
C THR A 190 25.10 -31.05 -12.38
N LEU A 191 23.79 -31.11 -12.14
CA LEU A 191 23.20 -31.58 -10.88
C LEU A 191 23.56 -33.05 -10.60
N ARG A 192 23.54 -33.91 -11.62
CA ARG A 192 23.89 -35.32 -11.47
C ARG A 192 25.36 -35.53 -11.10
N HIS A 193 26.27 -34.76 -11.70
CA HIS A 193 27.70 -34.75 -11.31
C HIS A 193 27.92 -34.25 -9.88
N LEU A 194 27.01 -33.43 -9.35
CA LEU A 194 27.00 -32.99 -7.95
C LEU A 194 26.35 -34.01 -7.01
N GLY A 195 25.88 -35.15 -7.52
CA GLY A 195 25.24 -36.21 -6.75
C GLY A 195 23.75 -35.96 -6.45
N LEU A 196 23.12 -35.01 -7.14
CA LEU A 196 21.71 -34.66 -6.98
C LEU A 196 20.88 -35.32 -8.08
N ALA A 197 19.77 -35.94 -7.71
CA ALA A 197 18.86 -36.55 -8.66
C ALA A 197 18.11 -35.46 -9.45
N ALA A 198 18.24 -35.48 -10.77
CA ALA A 198 17.68 -34.46 -11.64
C ALA A 198 16.96 -35.07 -12.86
N ARG A 199 15.91 -34.39 -13.34
CA ARG A 199 15.13 -34.79 -14.52
C ARG A 199 14.94 -33.62 -15.48
N PHE A 200 14.83 -33.95 -16.77
CA PHE A 200 14.52 -33.01 -17.84
C PHE A 200 13.00 -32.85 -17.93
N VAL A 201 12.54 -31.60 -18.05
CA VAL A 201 11.12 -31.30 -18.19
C VAL A 201 10.88 -30.61 -19.52
N SER A 202 9.92 -31.11 -20.29
CA SER A 202 9.33 -30.42 -21.43
C SER A 202 7.91 -29.98 -21.08
N GLY A 203 7.57 -28.73 -21.38
CA GLY A 203 6.31 -28.15 -20.97
C GLY A 203 5.92 -26.91 -21.78
N TYR A 204 4.86 -26.24 -21.34
CA TYR A 204 4.58 -24.86 -21.75
C TYR A 204 5.17 -23.90 -20.73
N LEU A 205 5.70 -22.77 -21.22
CA LEU A 205 5.94 -21.59 -20.41
C LEU A 205 4.90 -20.54 -20.81
N VAL A 206 4.12 -20.08 -19.84
CA VAL A 206 3.22 -18.94 -19.97
C VAL A 206 3.84 -17.77 -19.21
N GLN A 207 4.07 -16.66 -19.88
CA GLN A 207 4.47 -15.41 -19.22
C GLN A 207 3.49 -14.31 -19.60
N LEU A 208 2.87 -13.76 -18.59
CA LEU A 208 1.90 -12.68 -18.74
C LEU A 208 2.60 -11.35 -18.56
N LYS A 209 2.14 -10.35 -19.33
CA LYS A 209 2.54 -8.96 -19.15
C LYS A 209 2.13 -8.52 -17.74
N ALA A 210 3.09 -8.01 -16.97
CA ALA A 210 2.81 -7.40 -15.67
C ALA A 210 1.88 -6.19 -15.83
N ASP A 211 0.98 -5.98 -14.87
CA ASP A 211 0.07 -4.83 -14.88
C ASP A 211 0.85 -3.52 -14.77
N GLU A 212 1.89 -3.52 -13.94
CA GLU A 212 2.77 -2.39 -13.71
C GLU A 212 4.21 -2.74 -14.11
N LYS A 213 4.91 -1.76 -14.72
CA LYS A 213 6.34 -1.90 -14.99
C LYS A 213 7.13 -1.81 -13.68
N SER A 214 8.17 -2.63 -13.59
CA SER A 214 9.12 -2.57 -12.46
C SER A 214 9.89 -1.26 -12.50
N LEU A 215 10.17 -0.68 -11.32
CA LEU A 215 11.07 0.46 -11.19
C LEU A 215 12.52 0.02 -11.44
N ASP A 216 12.89 -1.16 -10.90
CA ASP A 216 14.23 -1.72 -11.01
C ASP A 216 14.14 -3.16 -11.55
N GLY A 217 14.99 -3.49 -12.53
CA GLY A 217 15.02 -4.82 -13.15
C GLY A 217 14.04 -5.02 -14.32
N PRO A 218 14.03 -6.23 -14.91
CA PRO A 218 13.21 -6.52 -16.09
C PRO A 218 11.72 -6.59 -15.72
N SER A 219 10.87 -5.89 -16.47
CA SER A 219 9.40 -5.84 -16.25
C SER A 219 8.64 -7.08 -16.78
N GLY A 220 9.34 -8.19 -17.03
CA GLY A 220 8.78 -9.34 -17.75
C GLY A 220 8.56 -9.04 -19.25
N PRO A 221 7.66 -9.78 -19.93
CA PRO A 221 7.42 -9.57 -21.35
C PRO A 221 6.54 -8.34 -21.64
N GLU A 222 6.72 -7.72 -22.81
CA GLU A 222 5.93 -6.56 -23.26
C GLU A 222 4.47 -6.93 -23.61
N ALA A 223 4.20 -8.20 -23.90
CA ALA A 223 2.91 -8.77 -24.21
C ALA A 223 2.78 -10.16 -23.60
N ASP A 224 1.55 -10.63 -23.40
CA ASP A 224 1.32 -12.02 -23.00
C ASP A 224 1.86 -12.95 -24.07
N PHE A 225 2.65 -13.94 -23.67
CA PHE A 225 3.17 -14.92 -24.59
C PHE A 225 3.24 -16.31 -23.96
N THR A 226 3.25 -17.31 -24.83
CA THR A 226 3.46 -18.70 -24.45
C THR A 226 4.27 -19.39 -25.51
N ASP A 227 5.11 -20.32 -25.08
CA ASP A 227 5.86 -21.19 -25.98
C ASP A 227 6.06 -22.57 -25.35
N LEU A 228 6.45 -23.54 -26.18
CA LEU A 228 7.05 -24.77 -25.69
C LEU A 228 8.39 -24.44 -25.04
N HIS A 229 8.60 -24.95 -23.85
CA HIS A 229 9.76 -24.66 -23.02
C HIS A 229 10.34 -25.91 -22.39
N ALA A 230 11.58 -25.80 -21.92
CA ALA A 230 12.24 -26.87 -21.19
C ALA A 230 13.03 -26.32 -20.00
N TRP A 231 12.99 -27.05 -18.89
CA TRP A 231 13.70 -26.73 -17.65
C TRP A 231 14.17 -28.01 -16.95
N ALA A 232 14.91 -27.87 -15.85
CA ALA A 232 15.37 -28.99 -15.05
C ALA A 232 14.58 -29.08 -13.75
N GLU A 233 14.35 -30.29 -13.24
CA GLU A 233 13.85 -30.48 -11.88
C GLU A 233 14.83 -31.29 -11.05
N VAL A 234 15.02 -30.91 -9.78
CA VAL A 234 15.89 -31.59 -8.81
C VAL A 234 15.08 -32.14 -7.65
N TYR A 235 15.40 -33.34 -7.19
CA TYR A 235 14.69 -33.98 -6.08
C TYR A 235 15.37 -33.72 -4.73
N LEU A 236 14.67 -33.07 -3.80
CA LEU A 236 15.10 -32.94 -2.39
C LEU A 236 14.13 -33.67 -1.45
N PRO A 237 14.61 -34.52 -0.54
CA PRO A 237 13.78 -35.12 0.51
C PRO A 237 13.02 -34.07 1.32
N GLY A 238 11.73 -34.31 1.55
CA GLY A 238 10.78 -33.35 2.10
C GLY A 238 10.11 -32.49 1.03
N ALA A 239 10.88 -31.86 0.13
CA ALA A 239 10.36 -30.89 -0.82
C ALA A 239 9.82 -31.52 -2.10
N GLY A 240 10.32 -32.71 -2.46
CA GLY A 240 10.01 -33.37 -3.73
C GLY A 240 10.80 -32.79 -4.89
N TRP A 241 10.20 -32.76 -6.08
CA TRP A 241 10.79 -32.21 -7.30
C TRP A 241 10.64 -30.68 -7.35
N ILE A 242 11.77 -29.98 -7.45
CA ILE A 242 11.85 -28.52 -7.49
C ILE A 242 12.32 -28.10 -8.89
N GLY A 243 11.55 -27.24 -9.56
CA GLY A 243 11.87 -26.75 -10.91
C GLY A 243 12.85 -25.58 -10.91
N LEU A 244 13.87 -25.69 -11.77
CA LEU A 244 14.94 -24.72 -11.99
C LEU A 244 14.99 -24.37 -13.47
N ASP A 245 14.75 -23.10 -13.79
CA ASP A 245 14.83 -22.59 -15.15
C ASP A 245 16.11 -21.78 -15.36
N ALA A 246 17.11 -22.42 -15.98
CA ALA A 246 18.39 -21.79 -16.26
C ALA A 246 18.31 -20.68 -17.33
N THR A 247 17.20 -20.58 -18.08
CA THR A 247 17.03 -19.51 -19.07
C THR A 247 16.64 -18.17 -18.45
N SER A 248 16.01 -18.20 -17.27
CA SER A 248 15.64 -17.01 -16.50
C SER A 248 16.49 -16.85 -15.24
N GLY A 249 17.18 -17.91 -14.79
CA GLY A 249 17.88 -17.93 -13.51
C GLY A 249 16.94 -18.05 -12.31
N LEU A 250 15.65 -18.33 -12.54
CA LEU A 250 14.60 -18.40 -11.51
C LEU A 250 14.11 -19.83 -11.27
N LEU A 251 13.40 -20.03 -10.16
CA LEU A 251 12.63 -21.27 -9.94
C LEU A 251 11.39 -21.30 -10.83
N ALA A 252 10.92 -22.50 -11.16
CA ALA A 252 9.69 -22.70 -11.91
C ALA A 252 8.45 -22.28 -11.08
N GLY A 253 7.60 -21.42 -11.65
CA GLY A 253 6.37 -20.90 -11.03
C GLY A 253 5.11 -21.42 -11.72
N GLU A 254 3.98 -20.72 -11.56
CA GLU A 254 2.69 -21.08 -12.16
C GLU A 254 2.67 -21.05 -13.69
N GLY A 255 3.57 -20.28 -14.30
CA GLY A 255 3.81 -20.25 -15.75
C GLY A 255 4.38 -21.53 -16.33
N HIS A 256 5.02 -22.37 -15.52
CA HIS A 256 5.71 -23.59 -15.96
C HIS A 256 4.77 -24.80 -15.88
N ILE A 257 4.12 -25.13 -16.99
CA ILE A 257 3.14 -26.23 -17.06
C ILE A 257 3.83 -27.48 -17.63
N PRO A 258 4.22 -28.46 -16.80
CA PRO A 258 4.94 -29.64 -17.26
C PRO A 258 4.04 -30.50 -18.15
N LEU A 259 4.57 -31.00 -19.26
CA LEU A 259 3.93 -31.98 -20.14
C LEU A 259 4.55 -33.37 -19.94
N ALA A 260 5.88 -33.43 -19.95
CA ALA A 260 6.64 -34.66 -19.74
C ALA A 260 7.91 -34.40 -18.93
N CYS A 261 8.08 -35.14 -17.84
CA CYS A 261 9.25 -35.09 -16.98
C CYS A 261 9.97 -36.44 -17.00
N THR A 262 11.19 -36.50 -17.52
CA THR A 262 11.92 -37.77 -17.77
C THR A 262 13.40 -37.66 -17.44
N PRO A 263 14.09 -38.79 -17.15
CA PRO A 263 15.54 -38.77 -16.92
C PRO A 263 16.37 -38.44 -18.18
N SER A 264 15.85 -38.69 -19.38
CA SER A 264 16.51 -38.32 -20.65
C SER A 264 15.66 -37.34 -21.45
N PHE A 265 16.28 -36.44 -22.21
CA PHE A 265 15.54 -35.46 -23.01
C PHE A 265 14.81 -36.09 -24.21
N GLU A 266 15.31 -37.20 -24.76
CA GLU A 266 14.67 -37.91 -25.89
C GLU A 266 13.30 -38.47 -25.50
N SER A 267 13.17 -38.90 -24.24
CA SER A 267 11.91 -39.41 -23.68
C SER A 267 10.90 -38.30 -23.39
N ALA A 268 11.33 -37.03 -23.35
CA ALA A 268 10.48 -35.85 -23.15
C ALA A 268 10.04 -35.18 -24.46
N ALA A 269 10.46 -35.69 -25.64
CA ALA A 269 10.13 -35.05 -26.91
C ALA A 269 8.60 -34.86 -27.08
N PRO A 270 8.11 -33.63 -27.37
CA PRO A 270 6.69 -33.33 -27.43
C PRO A 270 6.00 -34.06 -28.59
N VAL A 271 6.71 -34.23 -29.71
CA VAL A 271 6.30 -35.02 -30.88
C VAL A 271 7.43 -35.97 -31.24
N TYR A 272 7.13 -37.26 -31.36
CA TYR A 272 8.09 -38.28 -31.78
C TYR A 272 7.46 -39.21 -32.82
N GLY A 273 8.12 -39.37 -33.95
CA GLY A 273 7.67 -40.24 -35.05
C GLY A 273 8.59 -40.08 -36.25
N LEU A 274 8.46 -41.00 -37.20
CA LEU A 274 9.20 -41.00 -38.45
C LEU A 274 8.23 -40.87 -39.62
N THR A 275 8.71 -40.31 -40.72
CA THR A 275 8.01 -40.21 -41.99
C THR A 275 8.85 -40.84 -43.10
N ASP A 276 8.25 -41.13 -44.25
CA ASP A 276 9.02 -41.37 -45.47
C ASP A 276 9.92 -40.13 -45.74
N PRO A 277 11.14 -40.28 -46.27
CA PRO A 277 11.99 -39.13 -46.63
C PRO A 277 11.23 -38.14 -47.52
N CYS A 278 11.14 -36.88 -47.11
CA CYS A 278 10.38 -35.83 -47.81
C CYS A 278 10.95 -34.44 -47.48
N GLU A 279 10.57 -33.46 -48.28
CA GLU A 279 10.74 -32.05 -47.92
C GLU A 279 9.53 -31.63 -47.09
N THR A 280 9.78 -30.93 -45.97
CA THR A 280 8.73 -30.53 -45.04
C THR A 280 8.78 -29.03 -44.82
N GLN A 281 7.68 -28.34 -45.10
CA GLN A 281 7.43 -27.00 -44.58
C GLN A 281 6.85 -27.14 -43.18
N PHE A 282 7.51 -26.48 -42.22
CA PHE A 282 7.14 -26.52 -40.81
C PHE A 282 6.54 -25.17 -40.39
N GLU A 283 5.31 -25.19 -39.89
CA GLU A 283 4.62 -24.04 -39.35
C GLU A 283 4.29 -24.31 -37.88
N PHE A 284 4.53 -23.34 -37.00
CA PHE A 284 4.12 -23.43 -35.61
C PHE A 284 3.61 -22.08 -35.13
N GLU A 285 2.63 -22.11 -34.25
CA GLU A 285 2.03 -20.94 -33.63
C GLU A 285 1.61 -21.28 -32.21
N ASN A 286 2.11 -20.50 -31.25
CA ASN A 286 1.73 -20.58 -29.85
C ASN A 286 1.14 -19.23 -29.45
N SER A 287 -0.05 -19.25 -28.86
CA SER A 287 -0.71 -18.04 -28.37
C SER A 287 -1.39 -18.28 -27.04
N VAL A 288 -1.45 -17.23 -26.23
CA VAL A 288 -2.15 -17.22 -24.95
C VAL A 288 -3.16 -16.08 -24.96
N THR A 289 -4.33 -16.31 -24.39
CA THR A 289 -5.37 -15.29 -24.24
C THR A 289 -5.94 -15.35 -22.85
N ARG A 290 -6.01 -14.21 -22.16
CA ARG A 290 -6.73 -14.09 -20.88
C ARG A 290 -8.22 -14.17 -21.19
N ILE A 291 -8.90 -15.20 -20.66
CA ILE A 291 -10.33 -15.42 -20.88
C ILE A 291 -11.19 -15.06 -19.67
N PHE A 292 -10.56 -14.98 -18.49
CA PHE A 292 -11.17 -14.51 -17.26
C PHE A 292 -10.12 -13.84 -16.39
N GLU A 293 -10.43 -12.65 -15.89
CA GLU A 293 -9.61 -11.93 -14.94
C GLU A 293 -10.49 -11.50 -13.77
N SER A 294 -10.11 -11.90 -12.56
CA SER A 294 -10.75 -11.36 -11.36
C SER A 294 -10.40 -9.86 -11.22
N PRO A 295 -11.30 -9.03 -10.67
CA PRO A 295 -10.98 -7.65 -10.30
C PRO A 295 -9.75 -7.61 -9.41
N ARG A 296 -8.83 -6.68 -9.67
CA ARG A 296 -7.55 -6.59 -8.96
C ARG A 296 -7.10 -5.15 -8.79
N VAL A 297 -6.41 -4.89 -7.71
CA VAL A 297 -5.97 -3.54 -7.31
C VAL A 297 -4.86 -2.97 -8.19
N THR A 298 -4.00 -3.81 -8.76
CA THR A 298 -2.91 -3.41 -9.67
C THR A 298 -3.40 -2.95 -11.04
N LYS A 299 -4.61 -3.35 -11.43
CA LYS A 299 -5.30 -2.92 -12.65
C LYS A 299 -6.81 -2.92 -12.39
N PRO A 300 -7.33 -1.89 -11.70
CA PRO A 300 -8.70 -1.90 -11.17
C PRO A 300 -9.77 -1.89 -12.25
N TYR A 301 -9.50 -1.27 -13.40
CA TYR A 301 -10.48 -1.07 -14.45
C TYR A 301 -9.94 -1.50 -15.82
N THR A 302 -10.85 -1.99 -16.66
CA THR A 302 -10.64 -2.04 -18.12
C THR A 302 -10.55 -0.62 -18.69
N GLU A 303 -9.97 -0.47 -19.88
CA GLU A 303 -9.88 0.85 -20.55
C GLU A 303 -11.27 1.44 -20.78
N GLU A 304 -12.25 0.61 -21.15
CA GLU A 304 -13.63 1.02 -21.35
C GLU A 304 -14.31 1.49 -20.05
N GLN A 305 -14.11 0.76 -18.94
CA GLN A 305 -14.62 1.16 -17.63
C GLN A 305 -13.99 2.48 -17.17
N TRP A 306 -12.67 2.62 -17.29
CA TRP A 306 -11.98 3.83 -16.89
C TRP A 306 -12.41 5.04 -17.71
N GLN A 307 -12.55 4.89 -19.03
CA GLN A 307 -13.04 5.96 -19.88
C GLN A 307 -14.46 6.40 -19.49
N ALA A 308 -15.35 5.45 -19.16
CA ALA A 308 -16.70 5.77 -18.71
C ALA A 308 -16.72 6.52 -17.36
N ILE A 309 -15.85 6.15 -16.42
CA ILE A 309 -15.66 6.86 -15.15
C ILE A 309 -15.14 8.28 -15.42
N TYR A 310 -14.13 8.41 -16.26
CA TYR A 310 -13.51 9.69 -16.61
C TYR A 310 -14.50 10.65 -17.26
N ASP A 311 -15.29 10.18 -18.23
CA ASP A 311 -16.32 10.96 -18.93
C ASP A 311 -17.46 11.39 -18.00
N LEU A 312 -17.88 10.50 -17.07
CA LEU A 312 -18.91 10.84 -16.08
C LEU A 312 -18.48 12.01 -15.19
N GLY A 313 -17.20 12.09 -14.83
CA GLY A 313 -16.69 13.21 -14.05
C GLY A 313 -16.83 14.57 -14.73
N PHE A 314 -16.72 14.64 -16.06
CA PHE A 314 -17.00 15.89 -16.80
C PHE A 314 -18.48 16.25 -16.83
N LYS A 315 -19.37 15.25 -16.90
CA LYS A 315 -20.81 15.49 -16.79
C LYS A 315 -21.19 16.05 -15.41
N VAL A 316 -20.61 15.50 -14.34
CA VAL A 316 -20.81 15.99 -12.97
C VAL A 316 -20.23 17.40 -12.82
N GLU A 317 -19.06 17.66 -13.40
CA GLU A 317 -18.44 18.99 -13.42
C GLU A 317 -19.35 20.04 -14.07
N GLU A 318 -19.93 19.72 -15.23
CA GLU A 318 -20.84 20.63 -15.92
C GLU A 318 -22.04 21.00 -15.04
N GLU A 319 -22.63 20.02 -14.34
CA GLU A 319 -23.76 20.26 -13.43
C GLU A 319 -23.35 21.09 -12.20
N LEU A 320 -22.17 20.85 -11.61
CA LEU A 320 -21.66 21.66 -10.50
C LEU A 320 -21.45 23.14 -10.90
N GLN A 321 -20.97 23.38 -12.13
CA GLN A 321 -20.77 24.73 -12.66
C GLN A 321 -22.10 25.42 -12.97
N GLN A 322 -23.04 24.71 -13.60
CA GLN A 322 -24.39 25.24 -13.90
C GLN A 322 -25.15 25.66 -12.63
N ASN A 323 -24.91 25.00 -11.50
CA ASN A 323 -25.59 25.27 -10.23
C ASN A 323 -24.78 26.13 -9.24
N ASP A 324 -23.66 26.74 -9.68
CA ASP A 324 -22.79 27.62 -8.88
C ASP A 324 -22.32 27.01 -7.54
N VAL A 325 -21.96 25.72 -7.54
CA VAL A 325 -21.53 25.03 -6.31
C VAL A 325 -20.14 25.49 -5.84
N ARG A 326 -19.25 25.83 -6.78
CA ARG A 326 -17.85 26.27 -6.52
C ARG A 326 -17.02 25.27 -5.70
N LEU A 327 -17.28 23.98 -5.89
CA LEU A 327 -16.62 22.90 -5.17
C LEU A 327 -15.14 22.75 -5.57
N THR A 328 -14.25 22.88 -4.60
CA THR A 328 -12.87 22.39 -4.69
C THR A 328 -12.73 21.08 -3.92
N MET A 329 -11.81 20.22 -4.39
CA MET A 329 -11.46 18.98 -3.70
C MET A 329 -9.95 18.85 -3.56
N GLY A 330 -9.49 18.44 -2.39
CA GLY A 330 -8.10 18.08 -2.15
C GLY A 330 -8.03 16.75 -1.42
N GLY A 331 -6.86 16.46 -0.85
CA GLY A 331 -6.72 15.30 0.00
C GLY A 331 -5.40 15.25 0.76
N GLU A 332 -5.32 14.30 1.68
CA GLU A 332 -4.15 13.99 2.49
C GLU A 332 -3.72 12.52 2.24
N PRO A 333 -3.37 12.13 1.00
CA PRO A 333 -2.87 10.80 0.72
C PRO A 333 -1.58 10.51 1.49
N THR A 334 -1.46 9.27 1.93
CA THR A 334 -0.31 8.80 2.70
C THR A 334 0.47 7.76 1.90
N PHE A 335 1.78 7.74 2.12
CA PHE A 335 2.73 6.93 1.37
C PHE A 335 3.74 6.25 2.31
N VAL A 336 4.20 5.07 1.91
CA VAL A 336 5.20 4.26 2.62
C VAL A 336 6.31 3.83 1.68
N SER A 337 7.49 3.50 2.21
CA SER A 337 8.58 2.95 1.41
C SER A 337 8.17 1.63 0.75
N ILE A 338 8.52 1.46 -0.53
CA ILE A 338 8.33 0.20 -1.25
C ILE A 338 9.44 -0.82 -0.94
N ASP A 339 10.59 -0.36 -0.43
CA ASP A 339 11.77 -1.20 -0.17
C ASP A 339 11.85 -1.70 1.25
N ASP A 340 11.29 -0.93 2.18
CA ASP A 340 11.35 -1.20 3.61
C ASP A 340 9.97 -0.91 4.22
N MET A 341 9.23 -1.98 4.47
CA MET A 341 7.93 -1.92 5.13
C MET A 341 8.00 -2.36 6.59
N GLU A 342 9.18 -2.71 7.11
CA GLU A 342 9.33 -3.39 8.40
C GLU A 342 9.91 -2.49 9.49
N SER A 343 10.76 -1.53 9.12
CA SER A 343 11.42 -0.68 10.12
C SER A 343 10.44 0.17 10.91
N GLU A 344 10.89 0.64 12.08
CA GLU A 344 10.07 1.44 12.98
C GLU A 344 9.57 2.72 12.30
N GLU A 345 10.36 3.37 11.44
CA GLU A 345 9.94 4.58 10.71
C GLU A 345 8.71 4.34 9.80
N TRP A 346 8.47 3.12 9.31
CA TRP A 346 7.32 2.79 8.48
C TRP A 346 6.19 2.06 9.23
N ASN A 347 6.33 1.82 10.53
CA ASN A 347 5.31 1.15 11.34
C ASN A 347 4.83 1.95 12.56
N THR A 348 5.73 2.60 13.29
CA THR A 348 5.40 3.21 14.60
C THR A 348 6.04 4.58 14.80
N ALA A 349 7.28 4.76 14.37
CA ALA A 349 8.00 6.02 14.51
C ALA A 349 7.49 7.06 13.50
N ALA A 350 7.39 8.30 13.97
CA ALA A 350 7.02 9.42 13.12
C ALA A 350 8.17 9.83 12.19
N ASP A 351 9.40 9.74 12.66
CA ASP A 351 10.58 10.27 11.98
C ASP A 351 11.65 9.19 11.76
N GLY A 352 12.57 9.45 10.83
CA GLY A 352 13.66 8.56 10.48
C GLY A 352 14.48 9.09 9.31
N ASP A 353 15.76 8.72 9.25
CA ASP A 353 16.71 9.27 8.27
C ASP A 353 16.33 8.88 6.84
N HIS A 354 15.93 7.63 6.62
CA HIS A 354 15.53 7.16 5.30
C HIS A 354 14.17 7.72 4.90
N LYS A 355 13.21 7.83 5.83
CA LYS A 355 11.96 8.57 5.62
C LYS A 355 12.21 10.02 5.17
N ARG A 356 13.11 10.75 5.83
CA ARG A 356 13.49 12.13 5.45
C ARG A 356 14.10 12.21 4.05
N GLN A 357 14.92 11.23 3.67
CA GLN A 357 15.51 11.16 2.33
C GLN A 357 14.44 10.99 1.25
N LEU A 358 13.50 10.03 1.43
CA LEU A 358 12.41 9.81 0.49
C LEU A 358 11.47 11.03 0.41
N ALA A 359 11.13 11.64 1.55
CA ALA A 359 10.33 12.86 1.60
C ALA A 359 10.97 14.05 0.88
N SER A 360 12.29 14.23 1.04
CA SER A 360 13.07 15.26 0.34
C SER A 360 13.08 15.02 -1.17
N SER A 361 13.30 13.76 -1.60
CA SER A 361 13.24 13.38 -3.02
C SER A 361 11.86 13.65 -3.62
N LEU A 362 10.80 13.25 -2.92
CA LEU A 362 9.42 13.49 -3.35
C LEU A 362 9.13 14.99 -3.45
N SER A 363 9.52 15.78 -2.43
CA SER A 363 9.27 17.23 -2.41
C SER A 363 9.94 17.96 -3.57
N GLN A 364 11.15 17.56 -3.97
CA GLN A 364 11.84 18.13 -5.14
C GLN A 364 11.09 17.83 -6.44
N ARG A 365 10.63 16.59 -6.64
CA ARG A 365 9.82 16.21 -7.81
C ARG A 365 8.50 16.95 -7.86
N LEU A 366 7.81 17.06 -6.72
CA LEU A 366 6.54 17.76 -6.63
C LEU A 366 6.68 19.27 -6.86
N LEU A 367 7.81 19.88 -6.50
CA LEU A 367 8.13 21.27 -6.86
C LEU A 367 8.24 21.43 -8.38
N GLU A 368 8.90 20.52 -9.08
CA GLU A 368 9.04 20.59 -10.54
C GLU A 368 7.70 20.43 -11.28
N VAL A 369 6.82 19.56 -10.76
CA VAL A 369 5.56 19.21 -11.41
C VAL A 369 4.42 20.19 -11.08
N PHE A 370 4.26 20.56 -9.81
CA PHE A 370 3.15 21.42 -9.35
C PHE A 370 3.59 22.86 -9.06
N GLY A 371 4.71 23.02 -8.37
CA GLY A 371 5.17 24.31 -7.85
C GLY A 371 6.18 25.01 -8.75
N LYS A 372 6.05 24.97 -10.08
CA LYS A 372 7.06 25.53 -10.99
C LYS A 372 7.28 27.03 -10.70
N GLY A 373 8.53 27.40 -10.39
CA GLY A 373 8.88 28.75 -9.97
C GLY A 373 8.52 29.08 -8.51
N GLY A 374 8.06 28.10 -7.74
CA GLY A 374 7.84 28.15 -6.31
C GLY A 374 9.11 27.91 -5.50
N MET A 375 8.95 27.70 -4.19
CA MET A 375 10.05 27.48 -3.25
C MET A 375 9.76 26.34 -2.27
N LEU A 376 10.82 25.75 -1.73
CA LEU A 376 10.76 24.82 -0.59
C LEU A 376 10.96 25.58 0.71
N HIS A 377 10.13 25.26 1.70
CA HIS A 377 10.20 25.81 3.05
C HIS A 377 10.15 24.68 4.08
N HIS A 378 11.11 24.66 5.00
CA HIS A 378 11.27 23.61 6.00
C HIS A 378 10.79 24.11 7.37
N ALA A 379 9.55 23.82 7.72
CA ALA A 379 8.95 24.27 8.97
C ALA A 379 8.96 23.19 10.05
N GLN A 380 8.57 23.59 11.27
CA GLN A 380 8.17 22.64 12.30
C GLN A 380 6.75 22.15 12.03
N GLY A 381 6.57 20.84 11.98
CA GLY A 381 5.30 20.15 11.91
C GLY A 381 4.65 20.00 13.30
N LYS A 382 3.72 19.04 13.41
CA LYS A 382 3.01 18.76 14.67
C LYS A 382 3.99 18.29 15.75
N TRP A 383 3.70 18.67 17.00
CA TRP A 383 4.41 18.23 18.18
C TRP A 383 3.47 17.50 19.12
N TYR A 384 3.70 16.21 19.36
CA TYR A 384 2.86 15.43 20.25
C TYR A 384 3.48 15.29 21.65
N PRO A 385 2.66 15.20 22.72
CA PRO A 385 3.16 14.99 24.07
C PRO A 385 4.06 13.75 24.16
N GLY A 386 5.27 13.93 24.70
CA GLY A 386 6.26 12.86 24.84
C GLY A 386 7.34 12.83 23.75
N GLU A 387 7.19 13.57 22.64
CA GLU A 387 8.23 13.73 21.63
C GLU A 387 9.26 14.79 22.07
N PRO A 388 10.58 14.55 21.90
CA PRO A 388 11.62 15.49 22.34
C PRO A 388 11.70 16.75 21.48
N LEU A 389 11.25 16.67 20.23
CA LEU A 389 11.23 17.77 19.26
C LEU A 389 9.93 17.71 18.44
N PRO A 390 9.45 18.85 17.94
CA PRO A 390 8.42 18.86 16.91
C PRO A 390 8.93 18.17 15.64
N ARG A 391 8.00 17.56 14.91
CA ARG A 391 8.31 16.89 13.65
C ARG A 391 8.72 17.90 12.57
N TRP A 392 9.28 17.43 11.45
CA TRP A 392 9.57 18.30 10.30
C TRP A 392 8.35 18.49 9.40
N LEU A 393 8.36 19.51 8.55
CA LEU A 393 7.36 19.77 7.51
C LEU A 393 8.06 20.40 6.32
N ILE A 394 7.77 19.91 5.11
CA ILE A 394 8.27 20.51 3.86
C ILE A 394 7.08 21.13 3.13
N GLY A 395 7.03 22.46 3.12
CA GLY A 395 6.04 23.25 2.38
C GLY A 395 6.57 23.61 1.00
N ILE A 396 5.80 23.33 -0.04
CA ILE A 396 6.02 23.76 -1.41
C ILE A 396 5.08 24.92 -1.65
N HIS A 397 5.62 26.13 -1.83
CA HIS A 397 4.81 27.35 -1.98
C HIS A 397 4.99 27.93 -3.39
N TRP A 398 3.89 28.32 -4.04
CA TRP A 398 3.91 29.00 -5.33
C TRP A 398 2.78 30.04 -5.45
N ARG A 399 2.86 30.91 -6.45
CA ARG A 399 1.84 31.94 -6.69
C ARG A 399 0.78 31.42 -7.65
N LYS A 400 -0.50 31.73 -7.38
CA LYS A 400 -1.61 31.38 -8.29
C LYS A 400 -1.58 32.09 -9.63
N ASP A 401 -0.91 33.24 -9.71
CA ASP A 401 -0.76 34.01 -10.95
C ASP A 401 0.33 33.46 -11.88
N GLY A 402 1.04 32.40 -11.48
CA GLY A 402 2.09 31.75 -12.28
C GLY A 402 3.43 32.51 -12.29
N GLU A 403 3.54 33.64 -11.59
CA GLU A 403 4.81 34.35 -11.42
C GLU A 403 5.74 33.61 -10.47
N THR A 404 7.05 33.80 -10.65
CA THR A 404 8.06 33.09 -9.86
C THR A 404 8.25 33.71 -8.47
N ILE A 405 8.22 32.85 -7.44
CA ILE A 405 8.71 33.16 -6.09
C ILE A 405 10.23 33.00 -6.05
N TRP A 406 10.74 31.92 -6.64
CA TRP A 406 12.15 31.58 -6.71
C TRP A 406 12.51 31.20 -8.15
N LYS A 407 13.55 31.83 -8.70
CA LYS A 407 13.93 31.71 -10.12
C LYS A 407 15.01 30.66 -10.34
N ASP A 408 16.00 30.59 -9.45
CA ASP A 408 17.19 29.74 -9.61
C ASP A 408 17.16 28.56 -8.63
N THR A 409 16.61 27.43 -9.08
CA THR A 409 16.43 26.24 -8.24
C THR A 409 17.73 25.62 -7.76
N GLU A 410 18.87 25.90 -8.39
CA GLU A 410 20.18 25.43 -7.90
C GLU A 410 20.60 26.11 -6.59
N LEU A 411 20.01 27.27 -6.29
CA LEU A 411 20.21 28.00 -5.03
C LEU A 411 19.32 27.51 -3.88
N LEU A 412 18.40 26.57 -4.13
CA LEU A 412 17.70 25.84 -3.06
C LEU A 412 18.56 24.63 -2.69
N ALA A 413 19.08 24.62 -1.46
CA ALA A 413 19.93 23.53 -1.00
C ALA A 413 19.13 22.23 -0.78
N SER A 414 19.75 21.09 -1.08
CA SER A 414 19.22 19.75 -0.84
C SER A 414 19.68 19.21 0.51
N PHE A 415 18.80 18.54 1.24
CA PHE A 415 19.14 17.86 2.50
C PHE A 415 20.13 16.70 2.29
N THR A 416 20.16 16.11 1.10
CA THR A 416 20.99 14.95 0.77
C THR A 416 22.37 15.30 0.19
N LYS A 417 22.65 16.60 -0.04
CA LYS A 417 23.92 17.06 -0.63
C LYS A 417 24.73 17.85 0.39
N GLU A 418 26.05 17.76 0.30
CA GLU A 418 26.95 18.62 1.06
C GLU A 418 27.38 19.82 0.23
N TYR A 419 27.56 20.97 0.89
CA TYR A 419 27.97 22.21 0.25
C TYR A 419 29.25 22.75 0.90
N LYS A 420 30.11 23.37 0.09
CA LYS A 420 31.32 24.02 0.59
C LYS A 420 30.99 25.45 0.99
N LEU A 421 31.08 25.75 2.28
CA LEU A 421 30.75 27.06 2.86
C LEU A 421 32.02 27.75 3.42
N THR A 422 32.04 29.09 3.41
CA THR A 422 33.11 29.89 4.03
C THR A 422 32.87 30.03 5.55
N GLU A 423 33.95 30.17 6.35
CA GLU A 423 33.85 30.20 7.83
C GLU A 423 32.92 31.29 8.39
N ASN A 424 32.81 32.44 7.71
CA ASN A 424 32.02 33.58 8.17
C ASN A 424 30.69 33.76 7.41
N ILE A 425 30.23 32.71 6.72
CA ILE A 425 29.15 32.88 5.76
C ILE A 425 27.85 33.41 6.38
N THR A 426 27.52 33.04 7.61
CA THR A 426 26.29 33.49 8.28
C THR A 426 26.26 35.01 8.48
N SER A 427 27.40 35.61 8.81
CA SER A 427 27.54 37.07 8.96
C SER A 427 27.55 37.78 7.61
N GLU A 428 28.30 37.23 6.66
CA GLU A 428 28.42 37.76 5.29
C GLU A 428 27.07 37.74 4.58
N PHE A 429 26.31 36.64 4.71
CA PHE A 429 24.98 36.50 4.13
C PHE A 429 24.00 37.54 4.68
N LEU A 430 23.86 37.64 6.01
CA LEU A 430 22.98 38.65 6.61
C LEU A 430 23.45 40.08 6.30
N GLY A 431 24.76 40.31 6.22
CA GLY A 431 25.34 41.60 5.85
C GLY A 431 25.03 42.02 4.41
N THR A 432 24.99 41.08 3.47
CA THR A 432 24.60 41.31 2.07
C THR A 432 23.08 41.47 1.95
N LEU A 433 22.31 40.63 2.64
CA LEU A 433 20.85 40.73 2.73
C LEU A 433 20.39 42.08 3.28
N ALA A 434 21.04 42.58 4.33
CA ALA A 434 20.77 43.90 4.90
C ALA A 434 20.91 45.03 3.85
N GLY A 435 21.83 44.87 2.89
CA GLY A 435 21.98 45.78 1.75
C GLY A 435 20.73 45.81 0.86
N PHE A 436 20.23 44.64 0.45
CA PHE A 436 19.00 44.52 -0.37
C PHE A 436 17.76 45.03 0.37
N LEU A 437 17.71 44.84 1.69
CA LEU A 437 16.59 45.30 2.53
C LEU A 437 16.68 46.79 2.91
N LYS A 438 17.80 47.47 2.63
CA LYS A 438 18.13 48.83 3.14
C LYS A 438 18.11 48.94 4.66
N CYS A 439 18.58 47.90 5.35
CA CYS A 439 18.71 47.86 6.81
C CYS A 439 20.18 48.02 7.24
N PRO A 440 20.46 48.73 8.37
CA PRO A 440 21.83 48.94 8.79
C PRO A 440 22.43 47.65 9.37
N LYS A 441 23.70 47.39 9.00
CA LYS A 441 24.41 46.14 9.33
C LYS A 441 24.81 46.03 10.81
N ASP A 442 24.76 47.13 11.55
CA ASP A 442 25.09 47.21 12.98
C ASP A 442 24.08 46.48 13.88
N SER A 443 22.92 46.10 13.32
CA SER A 443 21.90 45.28 13.99
C SER A 443 22.17 43.77 13.93
N ILE A 444 23.16 43.31 13.16
CA ILE A 444 23.51 41.89 13.06
C ILE A 444 24.34 41.49 14.27
N MET A 445 23.88 40.49 15.01
CA MET A 445 24.49 40.05 16.26
C MET A 445 24.92 38.57 16.18
N PRO A 446 26.13 38.21 16.67
CA PRO A 446 26.51 36.83 16.83
C PRO A 446 25.74 36.18 18.01
N ALA A 447 25.30 34.94 17.80
CA ALA A 447 24.60 34.13 18.78
C ALA A 447 25.53 33.02 19.32
N TYR A 448 25.48 32.79 20.63
CA TYR A 448 26.34 31.84 21.34
C TYR A 448 25.53 30.84 22.15
N GLU A 449 26.09 29.66 22.37
CA GLU A 449 25.61 28.74 23.40
C GLU A 449 25.89 29.30 24.81
N ASP A 450 24.99 29.06 25.77
CA ASP A 450 25.23 29.43 27.16
C ASP A 450 26.26 28.49 27.80
N ALA A 451 27.50 28.97 27.91
CA ALA A 451 28.59 28.17 28.44
C ALA A 451 28.40 27.71 29.88
N PHE A 452 27.72 28.53 30.69
CA PHE A 452 27.46 28.17 32.07
C PHE A 452 26.50 26.98 32.16
N TYR A 453 25.48 26.95 31.31
CA TYR A 453 24.53 25.84 31.27
C TYR A 453 25.20 24.52 30.92
N PHE A 454 25.98 24.46 29.84
CA PHE A 454 26.62 23.22 29.40
C PHE A 454 27.67 22.71 30.41
N LEU A 455 28.46 23.60 31.02
CA LEU A 455 29.38 23.24 32.11
C LEU A 455 28.66 22.78 33.39
N TRP A 456 27.48 23.32 33.68
CA TRP A 456 26.67 22.88 34.80
C TRP A 456 26.08 21.49 34.57
N GLU A 457 25.61 21.20 33.35
CA GLU A 457 25.11 19.89 32.98
C GLU A 457 26.20 18.82 32.90
N GLU A 458 27.37 19.15 32.36
CA GLU A 458 28.55 18.25 32.36
C GLU A 458 28.86 17.74 33.77
N ARG A 459 28.79 18.62 34.78
CA ARG A 459 29.02 18.24 36.19
C ARG A 459 27.97 17.31 36.78
N LYS A 460 26.78 17.20 36.17
CA LYS A 460 25.73 16.28 36.60
C LYS A 460 25.93 14.87 36.05
N LEU A 461 26.83 14.69 35.07
CA LEU A 461 27.10 13.38 34.49
C LEU A 461 27.75 12.45 35.54
N PRO A 462 27.36 11.17 35.55
CA PRO A 462 28.06 10.12 36.30
C PRO A 462 29.55 10.06 36.00
N ILE A 463 30.36 9.63 36.98
CA ILE A 463 31.83 9.66 36.90
C ILE A 463 32.41 8.70 35.84
N ASP A 464 31.62 7.70 35.45
CA ASP A 464 31.92 6.68 34.45
C ASP A 464 31.48 7.07 33.03
N ILE A 465 30.90 8.26 32.86
CA ILE A 465 30.46 8.79 31.57
C ILE A 465 31.42 9.90 31.12
N ASP A 466 32.07 9.70 29.96
CA ASP A 466 32.86 10.76 29.32
C ASP A 466 31.89 11.82 28.72
N PRO A 467 32.03 13.10 29.06
CA PRO A 467 31.24 14.18 28.48
C PRO A 467 31.48 14.40 26.98
N ASN A 468 32.67 14.03 26.48
CA ASN A 468 33.05 14.23 25.07
C ASN A 468 32.60 13.07 24.18
N GLU A 469 32.39 11.87 24.74
CA GLU A 469 31.91 10.72 23.99
C GLU A 469 30.37 10.66 23.98
N TYR A 470 29.81 10.34 22.82
CA TYR A 470 28.38 10.04 22.64
C TYR A 470 28.21 8.72 21.88
N ASN A 471 27.11 8.02 22.12
CA ASN A 471 26.68 6.87 21.34
C ASN A 471 25.35 7.15 20.60
N GLU A 472 24.96 6.27 19.68
CA GLU A 472 23.69 6.42 18.93
C GLU A 472 22.42 6.28 19.78
N LYS A 473 22.52 5.68 20.97
CA LYS A 473 21.41 5.50 21.92
C LYS A 473 21.28 6.66 22.91
N ASP A 474 22.21 7.61 22.89
CA ASP A 474 22.21 8.75 23.78
C ASP A 474 21.14 9.77 23.35
N THR A 475 20.59 10.48 24.32
CA THR A 475 19.59 11.53 24.04
C THR A 475 20.14 12.59 23.08
N ALA A 476 19.28 13.22 22.28
CA ALA A 476 19.70 14.28 21.37
C ALA A 476 20.40 15.46 22.10
N TRP A 477 20.07 15.67 23.38
CA TRP A 477 20.77 16.61 24.25
C TRP A 477 22.23 16.18 24.53
N ARG A 478 22.51 14.88 24.75
CA ARG A 478 23.86 14.37 24.97
C ARG A 478 24.76 14.57 23.76
N LYS A 479 24.21 14.34 22.57
CA LYS A 479 24.90 14.66 21.30
C LYS A 479 25.26 16.14 21.23
N LYS A 480 24.30 17.04 21.53
CA LYS A 480 24.54 18.48 21.54
C LYS A 480 25.57 18.92 22.58
N LEU A 481 25.56 18.33 23.78
CA LEU A 481 26.58 18.61 24.81
C LEU A 481 27.98 18.26 24.30
N SER A 482 28.17 17.05 23.75
CA SER A 482 29.45 16.61 23.18
C SER A 482 29.91 17.56 22.05
N GLU A 483 29.03 17.90 21.11
CA GLU A 483 29.33 18.85 20.02
C GLU A 483 29.79 20.23 20.54
N VAL A 484 29.13 20.76 21.57
CA VAL A 484 29.46 22.07 22.15
C VAL A 484 30.79 22.04 22.89
N LEU A 485 31.10 20.94 23.59
CA LEU A 485 32.38 20.75 24.26
C LEU A 485 33.53 20.58 23.26
N GLU A 486 33.32 19.83 22.17
CA GLU A 486 34.31 19.67 21.09
C GLU A 486 34.57 20.98 20.33
N GLN A 487 33.53 21.73 19.98
CA GLN A 487 33.64 22.97 19.19
C GLN A 487 34.12 24.17 20.01
N GLY A 488 33.98 24.11 21.34
CA GLY A 488 34.34 25.16 22.27
C GLY A 488 33.22 26.18 22.52
N VAL A 489 32.96 26.49 23.78
CA VAL A 489 31.77 27.24 24.25
C VAL A 489 31.79 28.75 23.97
N GLY A 490 32.86 29.26 23.33
CA GLY A 490 33.00 30.65 22.91
C GLY A 490 32.83 30.87 21.41
N LYS A 491 32.53 29.82 20.63
CA LYS A 491 32.35 29.91 19.18
C LYS A 491 30.95 30.40 18.84
N THR A 492 30.86 31.27 17.83
CA THR A 492 29.58 31.73 17.30
C THR A 492 28.85 30.57 16.62
N VAL A 493 27.60 30.33 17.01
CA VAL A 493 26.73 29.30 16.41
C VAL A 493 26.14 29.80 15.08
N GLY A 494 25.75 31.07 15.06
CA GLY A 494 25.14 31.73 13.91
C GLY A 494 24.97 33.22 14.16
N HIS A 495 24.30 33.90 13.24
CA HIS A 495 24.03 35.33 13.34
C HIS A 495 22.53 35.60 13.30
N VAL A 496 22.10 36.64 14.02
CA VAL A 496 20.71 37.05 14.17
C VAL A 496 20.59 38.51 13.75
N MET A 497 19.59 38.83 12.93
CA MET A 497 19.25 40.19 12.56
C MET A 497 17.78 40.44 12.86
N PRO A 498 17.45 41.29 13.84
CA PRO A 498 16.07 41.70 14.10
C PRO A 498 15.46 42.28 12.83
N LEU A 499 14.30 41.77 12.43
CA LEU A 499 13.72 42.15 11.15
C LEU A 499 12.19 42.12 11.22
N ASN A 500 11.59 43.22 10.76
CA ASN A 500 10.17 43.31 10.43
C ASN A 500 9.98 44.33 9.30
N LYS A 501 8.78 44.43 8.75
CA LYS A 501 8.42 45.41 7.72
C LYS A 501 7.28 46.29 8.19
N LYS A 502 7.38 47.59 7.93
CA LYS A 502 6.35 48.58 8.25
C LYS A 502 6.06 49.46 7.03
N GLY A 503 4.84 49.35 6.51
CA GLY A 503 4.51 49.93 5.20
C GLY A 503 5.47 49.40 4.13
N ASP A 504 6.00 50.27 3.28
CA ASP A 504 6.95 49.88 2.24
C ASP A 504 8.43 49.86 2.71
N ARG A 505 8.71 49.77 4.02
CA ARG A 505 10.09 49.82 4.56
C ARG A 505 10.40 48.68 5.52
N TRP A 506 11.52 48.00 5.29
CA TRP A 506 12.14 47.09 6.24
C TRP A 506 12.74 47.87 7.42
N ILE A 507 12.51 47.38 8.63
CA ILE A 507 12.98 47.96 9.89
C ILE A 507 13.75 46.91 10.69
N THR A 508 14.78 47.38 11.38
CA THR A 508 15.62 46.57 12.28
C THR A 508 16.03 47.42 13.48
N ASN A 509 16.29 46.79 14.62
CA ASN A 509 16.80 47.43 15.82
C ASN A 509 18.01 46.65 16.35
N SER A 510 18.91 47.31 17.09
CA SER A 510 19.91 46.59 17.87
C SER A 510 19.25 46.03 19.14
N TRP A 511 19.39 44.72 19.38
CA TRP A 511 18.92 44.12 20.62
C TRP A 511 19.94 44.33 21.73
N GLU A 512 19.47 44.83 22.87
CA GLU A 512 20.29 45.04 24.06
C GLU A 512 19.91 44.00 25.12
N PHE A 513 20.91 43.30 25.62
CA PHE A 513 20.76 42.33 26.70
C PHE A 513 21.49 42.83 27.95
N ARG A 514 21.14 42.28 29.11
CA ARG A 514 21.88 42.56 30.35
C ARG A 514 23.32 42.05 30.28
N GLY A 515 23.55 40.94 29.57
CA GLY A 515 24.89 40.47 29.19
C GLY A 515 25.37 41.13 27.89
N THR A 516 26.67 41.11 27.63
CA THR A 516 27.26 41.71 26.42
C THR A 516 27.03 40.90 25.14
N HIS A 517 26.50 39.68 25.24
CA HIS A 517 26.32 38.74 24.12
C HIS A 517 24.89 38.17 24.10
N LEU A 518 24.43 37.74 22.92
CA LEU A 518 23.17 37.01 22.74
C LEU A 518 23.43 35.52 23.03
N PHE A 519 22.97 35.05 24.18
CA PHE A 519 23.00 33.63 24.54
C PHE A 519 21.67 32.97 24.18
N LEU A 520 21.75 31.84 23.46
CA LEU A 520 20.60 31.07 23.04
C LEU A 520 20.07 30.23 24.21
N SER A 521 18.76 30.01 24.20
CA SER A 521 18.12 29.04 25.10
C SER A 521 18.71 27.65 24.84
N PRO A 522 19.09 26.89 25.87
CA PRO A 522 19.69 25.57 25.67
C PRO A 522 18.77 24.60 24.91
N GLY A 523 19.32 23.82 24.00
CA GLY A 523 18.58 22.81 23.23
C GLY A 523 19.26 22.44 21.91
N ASN A 524 18.58 21.69 21.06
CA ASN A 524 19.07 21.27 19.74
C ASN A 524 18.18 21.78 18.58
N SER A 525 17.16 22.60 18.88
CA SER A 525 16.34 23.27 17.87
C SER A 525 17.14 24.34 17.10
N PRO A 526 16.68 24.72 15.88
CA PRO A 526 17.20 25.87 15.14
C PRO A 526 17.37 27.14 15.99
N ILE A 527 18.39 27.95 15.70
CA ILE A 527 18.68 29.17 16.49
C ILE A 527 17.48 30.12 16.63
N GLY A 528 16.62 30.22 15.60
CA GLY A 528 15.44 31.09 15.61
C GLY A 528 14.38 30.74 16.65
N LEU A 529 14.32 29.48 17.08
CA LEU A 529 13.40 28.99 18.12
C LEU A 529 14.00 29.07 19.52
N ARG A 530 15.31 29.30 19.61
CA ARG A 530 16.05 29.41 20.88
C ARG A 530 16.35 30.86 21.26
N LEU A 531 15.84 31.84 20.51
CA LEU A 531 16.08 33.25 20.80
C LEU A 531 15.51 33.65 22.18
N PRO A 532 16.28 34.34 23.03
CA PRO A 532 15.86 34.71 24.38
C PRO A 532 14.94 35.95 24.38
N LEU A 533 13.79 35.86 23.69
CA LEU A 533 12.89 37.00 23.44
C LEU A 533 12.36 37.65 24.73
N GLU A 534 12.22 36.88 25.81
CA GLU A 534 11.80 37.38 27.13
C GLU A 534 12.85 38.29 27.81
N SER A 535 14.11 38.20 27.38
CA SER A 535 15.21 39.02 27.89
C SER A 535 15.29 40.39 27.22
N LEU A 536 14.50 40.63 26.17
CA LEU A 536 14.39 41.91 25.51
C LEU A 536 13.65 42.94 26.39
N PRO A 537 13.87 44.25 26.22
CA PRO A 537 13.16 45.30 26.96
C PRO A 537 11.64 45.11 26.93
N LYS A 538 10.99 45.04 28.10
CA LYS A 538 9.52 44.89 28.20
C LYS A 538 8.76 46.14 27.74
N HIS A 539 9.32 47.32 27.99
CA HIS A 539 8.73 48.61 27.66
C HIS A 539 9.73 49.45 26.84
N PRO A 540 9.88 49.16 25.53
CA PRO A 540 10.73 49.97 24.66
C PRO A 540 10.13 51.37 24.44
N ASP A 541 10.97 52.35 24.09
CA ASP A 541 10.56 53.75 23.87
C ASP A 541 9.46 53.88 22.81
N VAL A 542 9.49 53.02 21.79
CA VAL A 542 8.41 52.86 20.81
C VAL A 542 7.90 51.41 20.91
N PRO A 543 6.66 51.17 21.35
CA PRO A 543 6.09 49.83 21.47
C PRO A 543 6.15 49.04 20.15
N SER A 544 6.24 47.71 20.27
CA SER A 544 5.98 46.81 19.15
C SER A 544 4.51 46.91 18.75
N GLU A 545 4.22 46.84 17.45
CA GLU A 545 2.84 46.77 16.97
C GLU A 545 2.35 45.32 17.01
N PRO A 546 1.06 45.09 17.32
CA PRO A 546 0.47 43.75 17.27
C PRO A 546 0.40 43.27 15.82
N THR A 547 0.81 42.03 15.60
CA THR A 547 0.60 41.29 14.34
C THR A 547 -0.90 41.16 14.09
N ALA A 548 -1.35 41.55 12.90
CA ALA A 548 -2.73 41.34 12.49
C ALA A 548 -2.93 39.90 12.01
N GLU A 549 -4.00 39.24 12.44
CA GLU A 549 -4.35 37.94 11.87
C GLU A 549 -4.80 38.12 10.41
N PRO A 550 -4.41 37.22 9.48
CA PRO A 550 -4.89 37.27 8.11
C PRO A 550 -6.42 37.17 8.03
N GLU A 551 -7.04 38.06 7.28
CA GLU A 551 -8.45 37.96 6.89
C GLU A 551 -8.56 37.30 5.52
N LEU A 552 -9.29 36.19 5.44
CA LEU A 552 -9.40 35.34 4.24
C LEU A 552 -10.74 35.52 3.51
N PHE A 553 -11.71 36.21 4.12
CA PHE A 553 -13.02 36.49 3.53
C PHE A 553 -13.03 37.75 2.66
N GLU A 554 -12.01 38.62 2.77
CA GLU A 554 -11.92 39.86 2.00
C GLU A 554 -11.05 39.72 0.73
N PRO A 555 -11.45 40.31 -0.41
CA PRO A 555 -10.64 40.32 -1.62
C PRO A 555 -9.44 41.27 -1.48
N LYS A 556 -8.26 40.80 -1.90
CA LYS A 556 -7.01 41.57 -1.89
C LYS A 556 -6.55 41.92 -3.32
N PRO A 557 -5.81 43.02 -3.51
CA PRO A 557 -5.20 43.35 -4.81
C PRO A 557 -4.15 42.30 -5.23
N SER A 558 -3.85 42.25 -6.53
CA SER A 558 -2.82 41.36 -7.09
C SER A 558 -1.44 41.62 -6.49
N LEU A 559 -0.66 40.54 -6.35
CA LEU A 559 0.70 40.57 -5.81
C LEU A 559 1.66 41.33 -6.77
N LYS A 560 2.54 42.17 -6.21
CA LYS A 560 3.55 42.91 -6.99
C LYS A 560 4.69 41.98 -7.49
N PRO A 561 5.48 42.41 -8.50
CA PRO A 561 6.74 41.75 -8.87
C PRO A 561 7.88 42.21 -7.95
N TYR A 562 8.30 41.37 -7.01
CA TYR A 562 9.21 41.78 -5.93
C TYR A 562 10.71 41.83 -6.31
N ALA A 563 11.10 41.18 -7.41
CA ALA A 563 12.50 41.10 -7.83
C ALA A 563 12.99 42.30 -8.66
N ALA A 564 12.09 43.11 -9.24
CA ALA A 564 12.45 44.15 -10.21
C ALA A 564 13.26 45.30 -9.58
N ASP A 565 12.92 45.68 -8.35
CA ASP A 565 13.46 46.88 -7.69
C ASP A 565 14.67 46.60 -6.78
N LEU A 566 15.17 45.36 -6.73
CA LEU A 566 16.21 44.95 -5.78
C LEU A 566 17.58 45.59 -6.06
N LYS A 567 17.99 45.70 -7.33
CA LYS A 567 19.26 46.35 -7.70
C LYS A 567 19.23 47.85 -7.41
N GLU A 568 18.13 48.53 -7.76
CA GLU A 568 17.93 49.94 -7.40
C GLU A 568 17.89 50.15 -5.88
N ARG A 569 17.40 49.16 -5.13
CA ARG A 569 17.47 49.19 -3.66
C ARG A 569 18.91 49.12 -3.15
N MET A 570 19.73 48.25 -3.71
CA MET A 570 21.13 48.08 -3.32
C MET A 570 22.01 49.30 -3.67
N ASP A 571 21.78 49.93 -4.82
CA ASP A 571 22.57 51.06 -5.32
C ASP A 571 22.15 52.43 -4.74
N GLY A 572 21.01 52.50 -4.04
CA GLY A 572 20.48 53.74 -3.47
C GLY A 572 21.24 54.21 -2.21
N ASN A 573 21.41 55.54 -2.06
CA ASN A 573 22.09 56.13 -0.90
C ASN A 573 21.41 55.75 0.44
N PHE A 574 22.19 55.13 1.33
CA PHE A 574 21.79 54.69 2.66
C PHE A 574 21.66 55.89 3.62
N ASN A 575 20.46 56.48 3.73
CA ASN A 575 20.30 57.71 4.52
C ASN A 575 19.04 57.66 5.42
N GLN A 576 19.03 56.78 6.41
CA GLN A 576 18.02 56.80 7.49
C GLN A 576 18.64 56.45 8.86
N LYS A 577 18.88 57.48 9.68
CA LYS A 577 18.84 57.37 11.15
C LYS A 577 17.41 57.64 11.60
N THR A 578 16.54 56.64 11.54
CA THR A 578 15.14 56.75 11.99
C THR A 578 15.07 56.56 13.51
N LYS A 579 15.14 57.67 14.27
CA LYS A 579 15.06 57.66 15.74
C LYS A 579 13.70 57.23 16.33
N ASN A 580 12.66 57.05 15.51
CA ASN A 580 11.29 56.74 15.96
C ASN A 580 10.68 55.57 15.13
N GLN A 581 11.22 54.37 15.24
CA GLN A 581 10.63 53.16 14.64
C GLN A 581 10.16 52.18 15.71
N PRO A 582 9.12 51.37 15.46
CA PRO A 582 8.66 50.35 16.41
C PRO A 582 9.77 49.39 16.79
N TYR A 583 9.73 48.90 18.03
CA TYR A 583 10.70 47.92 18.51
C TYR A 583 10.42 46.55 17.88
N VAL A 584 11.38 46.05 17.09
CA VAL A 584 11.30 44.75 16.42
C VAL A 584 11.69 43.61 17.37
N ARG A 585 10.78 42.66 17.57
CA ARG A 585 10.98 41.47 18.44
C ARG A 585 11.19 40.17 17.67
N THR A 586 11.00 40.21 16.36
CA THR A 586 11.20 39.11 15.43
C THR A 586 12.58 39.24 14.78
N ALA A 587 13.16 38.13 14.33
CA ALA A 587 14.47 38.16 13.67
C ALA A 587 14.57 37.11 12.58
N ILE A 588 15.32 37.46 11.52
CA ILE A 588 15.87 36.46 10.62
C ILE A 588 17.18 35.94 11.21
N CYS A 589 17.44 34.64 11.11
CA CYS A 589 18.65 34.04 11.64
C CYS A 589 19.36 33.19 10.59
N ALA A 590 20.69 33.18 10.62
CA ALA A 590 21.53 32.39 9.73
C ALA A 590 22.39 31.42 10.56
N GLU A 591 22.29 30.13 10.26
CA GLU A 591 23.00 29.05 10.95
C GLU A 591 23.61 28.08 9.94
N VAL A 592 24.80 27.54 10.21
CA VAL A 592 25.35 26.43 9.41
C VAL A 592 25.19 25.13 10.18
N ARG A 593 24.48 24.17 9.57
CA ARG A 593 24.31 22.81 10.10
C ARG A 593 24.58 21.80 9.00
N ASP A 594 25.32 20.73 9.29
CA ASP A 594 25.69 19.68 8.33
C ASP A 594 26.19 20.22 6.97
N SER A 595 27.07 21.23 7.05
CA SER A 595 27.64 21.93 5.88
C SER A 595 26.60 22.59 4.96
N LYS A 596 25.45 23.01 5.51
CA LYS A 596 24.35 23.71 4.79
C LYS A 596 24.01 25.01 5.52
N LEU A 597 23.70 26.06 4.77
CA LEU A 597 23.27 27.34 5.32
C LEU A 597 21.74 27.35 5.50
N PHE A 598 21.28 27.38 6.74
CA PHE A 598 19.88 27.51 7.11
C PHE A 598 19.55 28.97 7.40
N LEU A 599 18.44 29.44 6.85
CA LEU A 599 17.87 30.76 7.09
C LEU A 599 16.53 30.60 7.79
N PHE A 600 16.48 30.95 9.08
CA PHE A 600 15.27 30.95 9.86
C PHE A 600 14.49 32.24 9.61
N LEU A 601 13.37 32.13 8.92
CA LEU A 601 12.49 33.23 8.54
C LEU A 601 11.67 33.72 9.76
N PRO A 602 11.57 35.04 9.98
CA PRO A 602 10.70 35.62 11.01
C PRO A 602 9.22 35.51 10.60
N PRO A 603 8.28 35.57 11.55
CA PRO A 603 6.88 35.76 11.22
C PRO A 603 6.68 37.15 10.62
N LEU A 604 5.87 37.24 9.56
CA LEU A 604 5.55 38.48 8.86
C LEU A 604 4.03 38.67 8.84
N ASP A 605 3.57 39.91 8.63
CA ASP A 605 2.14 40.24 8.69
C ASP A 605 1.40 39.95 7.37
N SER A 606 2.12 39.85 6.24
CA SER A 606 1.51 39.66 4.92
C SER A 606 2.34 38.78 3.96
N ALA A 607 1.66 38.19 2.98
CA ALA A 607 2.30 37.47 1.88
C ALA A 607 3.17 38.39 1.00
N ASP A 608 2.80 39.67 0.85
CA ASP A 608 3.57 40.66 0.11
C ASP A 608 4.95 40.91 0.76
N ASP A 609 5.00 40.98 2.09
CA ASP A 609 6.25 41.15 2.84
C ASP A 609 7.11 39.89 2.79
N PHE A 610 6.48 38.72 2.85
CA PHE A 610 7.16 37.44 2.70
C PHE A 610 7.85 37.31 1.33
N LEU A 611 7.12 37.58 0.25
CA LEU A 611 7.67 37.48 -1.11
C LEU A 611 8.81 38.49 -1.35
N ASP A 612 8.71 39.69 -0.77
CA ASP A 612 9.78 40.68 -0.84
C ASP A 612 11.05 40.21 -0.09
N LEU A 613 10.90 39.58 1.07
CA LEU A 613 12.01 39.00 1.82
C LEU A 613 12.66 37.85 1.04
N VAL A 614 11.84 36.91 0.52
CA VAL A 614 12.33 35.76 -0.25
C VAL A 614 13.08 36.21 -1.51
N ALA A 615 12.55 37.19 -2.24
CA ALA A 615 13.24 37.75 -3.41
C ALA A 615 14.60 38.39 -3.02
N SER A 616 14.67 39.05 -1.87
CA SER A 616 15.91 39.64 -1.33
C SER A 616 16.91 38.55 -0.91
N ILE A 617 16.44 37.44 -0.34
CA ILE A 617 17.24 36.27 0.02
C ILE A 617 17.80 35.59 -1.23
N GLU A 618 16.98 35.36 -2.26
CA GLU A 618 17.44 34.76 -3.52
C GLU A 618 18.53 35.62 -4.17
N ALA A 619 18.33 36.94 -4.23
CA ALA A 619 19.34 37.87 -4.75
C ALA A 619 20.65 37.79 -3.95
N THR A 620 20.57 37.60 -2.64
CA THR A 620 21.74 37.44 -1.75
C THR A 620 22.45 36.11 -1.98
N ALA A 621 21.69 35.01 -2.06
CA ALA A 621 22.20 33.67 -2.38
C ALA A 621 22.91 33.64 -3.74
N LYS A 622 22.37 34.36 -4.73
CA LYS A 622 22.96 34.50 -6.05
C LYS A 622 24.25 35.32 -6.04
N GLU A 623 24.27 36.45 -5.35
CA GLU A 623 25.46 37.30 -5.23
C GLU A 623 26.63 36.56 -4.56
N LEU A 624 26.33 35.76 -3.53
CA LEU A 624 27.32 34.97 -2.81
C LEU A 624 27.59 33.59 -3.44
N ASN A 625 26.80 33.20 -4.45
CA ASN A 625 26.80 31.89 -5.09
C ASN A 625 26.72 30.72 -4.09
N ILE A 626 25.78 30.82 -3.13
CA ILE A 626 25.60 29.84 -2.07
C ILE A 626 24.14 29.44 -1.96
N PRO A 627 23.84 28.13 -2.04
CA PRO A 627 22.48 27.64 -1.88
C PRO A 627 22.07 27.64 -0.40
N VAL A 628 20.77 27.85 -0.16
CA VAL A 628 20.21 28.03 1.18
C VAL A 628 19.05 27.10 1.45
N ILE A 629 18.84 26.76 2.72
CA ILE A 629 17.62 26.12 3.22
C ILE A 629 16.80 27.18 3.94
N LEU A 630 15.56 27.38 3.48
CA LEU A 630 14.61 28.26 4.14
C LEU A 630 13.85 27.47 5.19
N GLU A 631 13.87 27.95 6.43
CA GLU A 631 13.14 27.34 7.54
C GLU A 631 12.45 28.38 8.43
N GLY A 632 11.71 27.95 9.44
CA GLY A 632 11.09 28.86 10.41
C GLY A 632 9.61 29.11 10.13
N TYR A 633 9.19 30.37 10.16
CA TYR A 633 7.76 30.71 10.00
C TYR A 633 7.35 30.66 8.52
N GLU A 634 6.26 29.92 8.26
CA GLU A 634 5.63 29.83 6.94
C GLU A 634 5.10 31.20 6.47
N PRO A 635 4.88 31.40 5.14
CA PRO A 635 4.17 32.57 4.66
C PRO A 635 2.80 32.70 5.34
N PRO A 636 2.39 33.92 5.73
CA PRO A 636 1.05 34.16 6.25
C PRO A 636 0.00 33.65 5.26
N ARG A 637 -1.08 33.04 5.78
CA ARG A 637 -2.15 32.49 4.94
C ARG A 637 -2.73 33.59 4.04
N ASP A 638 -2.76 33.33 2.74
CA ASP A 638 -3.26 34.27 1.73
C ASP A 638 -3.78 33.52 0.51
N ASN A 639 -4.97 33.90 0.03
CA ASN A 639 -5.65 33.23 -1.08
C ASN A 639 -4.90 33.36 -2.43
N ARG A 640 -3.89 34.23 -2.54
CA ARG A 640 -3.07 34.45 -3.75
C ARG A 640 -1.87 33.48 -3.85
N LEU A 641 -1.55 32.78 -2.76
CA LEU A 641 -0.52 31.73 -2.72
C LEU A 641 -1.18 30.35 -2.63
N GLU A 642 -0.48 29.34 -3.14
CA GLU A 642 -0.82 27.93 -2.93
C GLU A 642 0.27 27.25 -2.11
N VAL A 643 -0.12 26.15 -1.46
CA VAL A 643 0.79 25.32 -0.70
C VAL A 643 0.44 23.84 -0.85
N LEU A 644 1.47 23.03 -1.08
CA LEU A 644 1.44 21.58 -0.91
C LEU A 644 2.40 21.25 0.24
N LYS A 645 1.99 20.38 1.17
CA LYS A 645 2.85 20.03 2.32
C LYS A 645 3.18 18.55 2.32
N VAL A 646 4.44 18.22 2.54
CA VAL A 646 4.93 16.86 2.77
C VAL A 646 5.34 16.76 4.24
N THR A 647 4.69 15.87 4.98
CA THR A 647 4.83 15.77 6.44
C THR A 647 5.07 14.33 6.89
N PRO A 648 5.85 14.12 7.96
CA PRO A 648 6.00 12.82 8.60
C PRO A 648 4.82 12.57 9.53
N ASP A 649 4.21 11.40 9.39
CA ASP A 649 3.27 10.87 10.35
C ASP A 649 3.71 9.47 10.81
N PRO A 650 3.16 8.94 11.93
CA PRO A 650 3.58 7.66 12.47
C PRO A 650 3.42 6.57 11.40
N GLY A 651 4.53 5.95 11.00
CA GLY A 651 4.56 4.91 9.98
C GLY A 651 4.33 5.33 8.52
N VAL A 652 4.12 6.62 8.22
CA VAL A 652 3.83 7.10 6.84
C VAL A 652 4.45 8.47 6.54
N ILE A 653 4.51 8.84 5.26
CA ILE A 653 4.62 10.22 4.79
C ILE A 653 3.24 10.66 4.32
N GLU A 654 2.74 11.77 4.84
CA GLU A 654 1.48 12.38 4.41
C GLU A 654 1.78 13.52 3.43
N VAL A 655 1.01 13.59 2.34
CA VAL A 655 1.06 14.70 1.39
C VAL A 655 -0.27 15.44 1.42
N ASN A 656 -0.26 16.66 1.93
CA ASN A 656 -1.42 17.55 1.89
C ASN A 656 -1.45 18.22 0.51
N VAL A 657 -2.33 17.75 -0.36
CA VAL A 657 -2.46 18.21 -1.75
C VAL A 657 -3.26 19.50 -1.79
N HIS A 658 -2.82 20.44 -2.64
CA HIS A 658 -3.54 21.69 -2.89
C HIS A 658 -4.92 21.42 -3.52
N PRO A 659 -5.93 22.27 -3.27
CA PRO A 659 -7.28 22.03 -3.77
C PRO A 659 -7.36 22.12 -5.30
N ALA A 660 -7.93 21.11 -5.94
CA ALA A 660 -8.28 21.11 -7.35
C ALA A 660 -9.65 21.75 -7.59
N ALA A 661 -9.76 22.62 -8.59
CA ALA A 661 -10.98 23.38 -8.87
C ALA A 661 -12.01 22.62 -9.72
N ASN A 662 -11.57 21.62 -10.49
CA ASN A 662 -12.43 20.86 -11.40
C ASN A 662 -11.96 19.42 -11.55
N TRP A 663 -12.79 18.60 -12.20
CA TRP A 663 -12.50 17.17 -12.41
C TRP A 663 -11.20 16.89 -13.17
N LYS A 664 -10.88 17.70 -14.18
CA LYS A 664 -9.66 17.51 -14.98
C LYS A 664 -8.41 17.72 -14.13
N GLU A 665 -8.36 18.83 -13.40
CA GLU A 665 -7.27 19.15 -12.49
C GLU A 665 -7.11 18.09 -11.39
N LEU A 666 -8.22 17.64 -10.78
CA LEU A 666 -8.20 16.60 -9.76
C LEU A 666 -7.59 15.29 -10.29
N THR A 667 -7.98 14.90 -11.50
CA THR A 667 -7.48 13.69 -12.18
C THR A 667 -5.99 13.81 -12.48
N GLU A 668 -5.58 14.91 -13.11
CA GLU A 668 -4.17 15.13 -13.45
C GLU A 668 -3.27 15.21 -12.21
N ASN A 669 -3.72 15.89 -11.15
CA ASN A 669 -2.98 16.04 -9.91
C ASN A 669 -2.81 14.69 -9.20
N THR A 670 -3.88 13.89 -9.10
CA THR A 670 -3.83 12.59 -8.44
C THR A 670 -2.92 11.61 -9.18
N LEU A 671 -3.05 11.53 -10.52
CA LEU A 671 -2.21 10.63 -11.32
C LEU A 671 -0.71 11.01 -11.22
N LYS A 672 -0.39 12.31 -11.34
CA LYS A 672 1.00 12.80 -11.22
C LYS A 672 1.59 12.56 -9.83
N LEU A 673 0.79 12.76 -8.77
CA LEU A 673 1.25 12.54 -7.40
C LEU A 673 1.64 11.07 -7.17
N TYR A 674 0.80 10.12 -7.60
CA TYR A 674 1.10 8.69 -7.47
C TYR A 674 2.32 8.31 -8.32
N GLU A 675 2.44 8.86 -9.54
CA GLU A 675 3.60 8.62 -10.41
C GLU A 675 4.91 9.11 -9.78
N GLU A 676 4.95 10.35 -9.28
CA GLU A 676 6.16 10.91 -8.66
C GLU A 676 6.48 10.25 -7.31
N ALA A 677 5.46 9.85 -6.53
CA ALA A 677 5.66 9.03 -5.34
C ALA A 677 6.34 7.70 -5.68
N LYS A 678 5.83 6.98 -6.70
CA LYS A 678 6.42 5.72 -7.16
C LYS A 678 7.86 5.91 -7.64
N LYS A 679 8.15 6.97 -8.41
CA LYS A 679 9.53 7.33 -8.83
C LYS A 679 10.45 7.70 -7.64
N SER A 680 9.89 8.15 -6.53
CA SER A 680 10.58 8.37 -5.26
C SER A 680 10.62 7.14 -4.35
N ARG A 681 10.27 5.96 -4.87
CA ARG A 681 10.26 4.68 -4.13
C ARG A 681 9.26 4.66 -2.98
N LEU A 682 8.14 5.35 -3.16
CA LEU A 682 7.02 5.41 -2.24
C LEU A 682 5.77 4.77 -2.87
N GLY A 683 5.08 3.93 -2.10
CA GLY A 683 3.86 3.23 -2.47
C GLY A 683 2.70 3.57 -1.53
N THR A 684 1.51 3.04 -1.85
CA THR A 684 0.24 3.38 -1.19
C THR A 684 -0.39 2.21 -0.45
N GLU A 685 0.35 1.10 -0.36
CA GLU A 685 -0.13 -0.16 0.19
C GLU A 685 0.94 -0.84 1.05
N LYS A 686 0.48 -1.74 1.92
CA LYS A 686 1.32 -2.66 2.69
C LYS A 686 0.73 -4.06 2.64
N PHE A 687 1.58 -5.05 2.86
CA PHE A 687 1.14 -6.42 3.08
C PHE A 687 1.35 -6.80 4.54
N MET A 688 0.41 -7.55 5.11
CA MET A 688 0.55 -8.16 6.43
C MET A 688 1.29 -9.50 6.33
N LEU A 689 1.81 -10.03 7.45
CA LEU A 689 2.55 -11.29 7.49
C LEU A 689 1.78 -12.48 6.87
N ASP A 690 0.47 -12.50 7.02
CA ASP A 690 -0.41 -13.55 6.49
C ASP A 690 -0.76 -13.36 5.00
N GLY A 691 -0.18 -12.33 4.36
CA GLY A 691 -0.45 -11.95 2.99
C GLY A 691 -1.68 -11.05 2.82
N LYS A 692 -2.35 -10.61 3.90
CA LYS A 692 -3.48 -9.67 3.77
C LYS A 692 -2.99 -8.35 3.19
N HIS A 693 -3.76 -7.81 2.26
CA HIS A 693 -3.50 -6.52 1.64
C HIS A 693 -4.17 -5.41 2.44
N THR A 694 -3.47 -4.30 2.69
CA THR A 694 -3.99 -3.14 3.44
C THR A 694 -3.47 -1.84 2.84
N GLY A 695 -4.17 -0.73 3.09
CA GLY A 695 -3.62 0.60 2.84
C GLY A 695 -2.40 0.86 3.73
N THR A 696 -1.77 2.02 3.55
CA THR A 696 -0.58 2.45 4.33
C THR A 696 -0.78 2.45 5.86
N GLY A 697 -2.03 2.52 6.32
CA GLY A 697 -2.43 2.71 7.72
C GLY A 697 -2.59 4.18 8.13
N GLY A 698 -2.20 5.13 7.28
CA GLY A 698 -2.34 6.57 7.53
C GLY A 698 -3.65 7.19 7.01
N GLY A 699 -4.37 6.46 6.15
CA GLY A 699 -5.62 6.93 5.52
C GLY A 699 -5.39 7.79 4.27
N ASN A 700 -6.50 8.22 3.66
CA ASN A 700 -6.56 9.15 2.53
C ASN A 700 -7.69 10.14 2.76
N HIS A 701 -7.47 11.12 3.64
CA HIS A 701 -8.53 12.07 3.95
C HIS A 701 -8.89 12.86 2.69
N VAL A 702 -10.18 12.90 2.34
CA VAL A 702 -10.67 13.69 1.20
C VAL A 702 -11.22 15.00 1.73
N THR A 703 -10.78 16.12 1.15
CA THR A 703 -11.20 17.44 1.60
C THR A 703 -12.16 18.08 0.61
N LEU A 704 -13.23 18.68 1.12
CA LEU A 704 -14.27 19.39 0.35
C LEU A 704 -14.30 20.85 0.79
N GLY A 705 -14.26 21.79 -0.17
CA GLY A 705 -14.27 23.22 0.14
C GLY A 705 -14.63 24.09 -1.07
N GLY A 706 -14.21 25.35 -1.01
CA GLY A 706 -14.26 26.29 -2.13
C GLY A 706 -12.90 26.93 -2.39
N THR A 707 -12.79 27.74 -3.46
CA THR A 707 -11.54 28.46 -3.78
C THR A 707 -11.16 29.46 -2.69
N THR A 708 -12.16 30.04 -2.03
CA THR A 708 -12.03 30.82 -0.80
C THR A 708 -12.97 30.26 0.26
N PRO A 709 -12.76 30.53 1.56
CA PRO A 709 -13.70 30.10 2.60
C PRO A 709 -15.14 30.57 2.34
N ALA A 710 -15.32 31.78 1.78
CA ALA A 710 -16.64 32.33 1.43
C ALA A 710 -17.33 31.57 0.28
N ASP A 711 -16.54 30.94 -0.61
CA ASP A 711 -17.08 30.12 -1.71
C ASP A 711 -17.46 28.71 -1.29
N SER A 712 -17.09 28.28 -0.08
CA SER A 712 -17.34 26.92 0.38
C SER A 712 -18.82 26.55 0.29
N PRO A 713 -19.19 25.48 -0.45
CA PRO A 713 -20.59 25.06 -0.57
C PRO A 713 -21.18 24.68 0.80
N LEU A 714 -20.37 24.20 1.73
CA LEU A 714 -20.80 23.76 3.06
C LEU A 714 -21.13 24.93 3.99
N LEU A 715 -20.44 26.07 3.84
CA LEU A 715 -20.76 27.30 4.58
C LEU A 715 -21.93 28.06 3.95
N ARG A 716 -22.02 28.04 2.62
CA ARG A 716 -23.10 28.70 1.86
C ARG A 716 -24.45 27.97 2.01
N ASN A 717 -24.43 26.65 2.17
CA ASN A 717 -25.63 25.84 2.28
C ASN A 717 -25.48 24.69 3.31
N PRO A 718 -25.97 24.86 4.55
CA PRO A 718 -25.87 23.83 5.59
C PRO A 718 -26.67 22.56 5.26
N GLN A 719 -27.64 22.64 4.33
CA GLN A 719 -28.40 21.47 3.87
C GLN A 719 -27.52 20.44 3.17
N LEU A 720 -26.38 20.85 2.60
CA LEU A 720 -25.44 19.93 1.96
C LEU A 720 -24.81 18.99 2.98
N LEU A 721 -24.27 19.52 4.09
CA LEU A 721 -23.68 18.68 5.14
C LEU A 721 -24.73 17.79 5.79
N ARG A 722 -25.94 18.31 6.04
CA ARG A 722 -27.07 17.47 6.50
C ARG A 722 -27.35 16.31 5.55
N SER A 723 -27.39 16.58 4.24
CA SER A 723 -27.67 15.55 3.22
C SER A 723 -26.59 14.48 3.21
N LEU A 724 -25.31 14.88 3.25
CA LEU A 724 -24.18 13.96 3.33
C LEU A 724 -24.26 13.10 4.60
N LEU A 725 -24.48 13.70 5.77
CA LEU A 725 -24.60 12.98 7.03
C LEU A 725 -25.76 11.98 7.00
N THR A 726 -26.94 12.40 6.53
CA THR A 726 -28.13 11.53 6.45
C THR A 726 -27.88 10.37 5.48
N PHE A 727 -27.28 10.64 4.31
CA PHE A 727 -27.02 9.62 3.31
C PHE A 727 -25.98 8.61 3.78
N TRP A 728 -24.87 9.05 4.38
CA TRP A 728 -23.91 8.13 5.02
C TRP A 728 -24.53 7.35 6.17
N GLN A 729 -25.42 7.96 6.93
CA GLN A 729 -26.13 7.30 8.02
C GLN A 729 -27.05 6.19 7.48
N HIS A 730 -27.74 6.42 6.36
CA HIS A 730 -28.59 5.43 5.69
C HIS A 730 -27.82 4.32 4.98
N HIS A 731 -26.58 4.60 4.57
CA HIS A 731 -25.76 3.69 3.78
C HIS A 731 -24.44 3.35 4.50
N PRO A 732 -24.45 2.45 5.49
CA PRO A 732 -23.24 2.04 6.20
C PRO A 732 -22.14 1.47 5.30
N GLY A 733 -22.48 0.97 4.12
CA GLY A 733 -21.53 0.50 3.13
C GLY A 733 -20.51 1.56 2.71
N LEU A 734 -20.87 2.85 2.71
CA LEU A 734 -19.94 3.95 2.43
C LEU A 734 -18.84 4.07 3.50
N SER A 735 -19.13 3.74 4.75
CA SER A 735 -18.13 3.77 5.82
C SER A 735 -17.29 2.49 5.83
N TYR A 736 -17.90 1.33 5.60
CA TYR A 736 -17.21 0.05 5.78
C TYR A 736 -16.47 -0.47 4.55
N LEU A 737 -16.90 -0.11 3.34
CA LEU A 737 -16.19 -0.50 2.10
C LEU A 737 -14.85 0.23 1.96
N PHE A 738 -14.84 1.53 2.30
CA PHE A 738 -13.71 2.41 2.07
C PHE A 738 -12.77 2.59 3.27
N SER A 739 -13.07 2.00 4.43
CA SER A 739 -12.27 2.18 5.64
C SER A 739 -11.16 1.16 5.83
N GLY A 740 -10.21 1.52 6.71
CA GLY A 740 -9.15 0.64 7.17
C GLY A 740 -9.69 -0.48 8.07
N ALA A 741 -8.84 -1.43 8.48
CA ALA A 741 -9.28 -2.59 9.28
C ALA A 741 -9.82 -2.22 10.67
N PHE A 742 -9.43 -1.06 11.20
CA PHE A 742 -9.84 -0.58 12.51
C PHE A 742 -11.07 0.33 12.40
N ILE A 743 -12.24 -0.22 12.72
CA ILE A 743 -13.54 0.47 12.69
C ILE A 743 -14.26 0.34 14.04
N GLY A 744 -15.26 1.19 14.28
CA GLY A 744 -16.08 1.20 15.49
C GLY A 744 -15.83 2.43 16.38
N PRO A 745 -16.49 2.54 17.54
CA PRO A 745 -16.54 3.77 18.35
C PRO A 745 -15.19 4.29 18.85
N THR A 746 -14.19 3.43 18.92
CA THR A 746 -12.82 3.75 19.37
C THR A 746 -11.84 3.87 18.22
N SER A 747 -12.31 3.77 16.98
CA SER A 747 -11.47 3.86 15.79
C SER A 747 -11.03 5.29 15.48
N GLN A 748 -10.13 5.40 14.51
CA GLN A 748 -9.91 6.66 13.83
C GLN A 748 -11.10 6.82 12.85
N ALA A 749 -11.88 7.89 12.98
CA ALA A 749 -13.08 8.15 12.16
C ALA A 749 -14.30 7.23 12.43
N PRO A 750 -14.86 7.17 13.67
CA PRO A 750 -16.10 6.46 13.92
C PRO A 750 -17.28 7.17 13.25
N ARG A 751 -18.29 6.39 12.89
CA ARG A 751 -19.57 6.92 12.40
C ARG A 751 -20.30 7.68 13.51
N VAL A 752 -21.16 8.61 13.11
CA VAL A 752 -21.95 9.42 14.05
C VAL A 752 -22.89 8.59 14.94
N ASP A 753 -23.31 7.41 14.45
CA ASP A 753 -24.22 6.47 15.13
C ASP A 753 -23.53 5.27 15.81
N GLU A 754 -22.20 5.19 15.80
CA GLU A 754 -21.45 4.15 16.54
C GLU A 754 -21.07 4.58 17.96
N ALA A 755 -21.06 5.88 18.25
CA ALA A 755 -20.55 6.43 19.51
C ALA A 755 -21.59 6.44 20.64
N ARG A 756 -22.44 7.48 20.71
CA ARG A 756 -23.41 7.68 21.80
C ARG A 756 -24.82 7.39 21.31
N LEU A 757 -25.62 6.68 22.11
CA LEU A 757 -26.98 6.26 21.74
C LEU A 757 -27.91 7.45 21.46
N GLU A 758 -27.73 8.55 22.18
CA GLU A 758 -28.51 9.79 22.04
C GLU A 758 -28.08 10.66 20.86
N ASN A 759 -26.94 10.39 20.22
CA ASN A 759 -26.34 11.31 19.24
C ASN A 759 -27.25 11.55 18.03
N LEU A 760 -27.96 10.51 17.57
CA LEU A 760 -28.91 10.64 16.47
C LEU A 760 -30.13 11.51 16.81
N TYR A 761 -30.60 11.46 18.06
CA TYR A 761 -31.70 12.31 18.52
C TYR A 761 -31.27 13.79 18.56
N GLU A 762 -30.08 14.07 19.09
CA GLU A 762 -29.53 15.43 19.10
C GLU A 762 -29.23 15.93 17.66
N LEU A 763 -28.83 15.04 16.75
CA LEU A 763 -28.62 15.35 15.34
C LEU A 763 -29.92 15.72 14.62
N GLU A 764 -31.04 15.04 14.92
CA GLU A 764 -32.37 15.39 14.41
C GLU A 764 -32.80 16.79 14.86
N ILE A 765 -32.51 17.15 16.13
CA ILE A 765 -32.74 18.51 16.63
C ILE A 765 -31.89 19.50 15.84
N ALA A 766 -30.59 19.24 15.65
CA ALA A 766 -29.71 20.11 14.87
C ALA A 766 -30.21 20.29 13.42
N PHE A 767 -30.70 19.22 12.78
CA PHE A 767 -31.30 19.29 11.45
C PHE A 767 -32.54 20.19 11.39
N SER A 768 -33.37 20.18 12.43
CA SER A 768 -34.57 21.03 12.52
C SER A 768 -34.25 22.54 12.63
N GLN A 769 -33.03 22.89 13.03
CA GLN A 769 -32.59 24.29 13.19
C GLN A 769 -32.00 24.89 11.91
N ILE A 770 -31.85 24.11 10.84
CA ILE A 770 -31.34 24.63 9.57
C ILE A 770 -32.43 25.48 8.91
N PRO A 771 -32.18 26.78 8.65
CA PRO A 771 -33.17 27.65 8.04
C PRO A 771 -33.49 27.23 6.59
N GLU A 772 -34.75 27.37 6.19
CA GLU A 772 -35.20 27.22 4.80
C GLU A 772 -35.21 28.59 4.11
N ASP A 773 -34.68 28.66 2.89
CA ASP A 773 -34.77 29.79 1.95
C ASP A 773 -34.24 31.16 2.44
N LYS A 774 -33.15 31.16 3.21
CA LYS A 774 -32.47 32.39 3.68
C LYS A 774 -30.97 32.31 3.46
N GLU A 775 -30.34 33.47 3.26
CA GLU A 775 -28.89 33.58 3.42
C GLU A 775 -28.52 33.17 4.85
N VAL A 776 -27.60 32.21 4.95
CA VAL A 776 -27.09 31.72 6.23
C VAL A 776 -25.77 32.42 6.56
N PRO A 777 -25.54 32.76 7.84
CA PRO A 777 -24.22 33.23 8.22
C PRO A 777 -23.23 32.06 8.17
N PHE A 778 -22.00 32.31 7.70
CA PHE A 778 -20.98 31.28 7.49
C PHE A 778 -20.64 30.45 8.73
N TRP A 779 -20.82 30.98 9.94
CA TRP A 779 -20.56 30.25 11.18
C TRP A 779 -21.64 29.21 11.52
N LEU A 780 -22.82 29.27 10.91
CA LEU A 780 -23.99 28.49 11.35
C LEU A 780 -23.77 26.98 11.20
N THR A 781 -23.31 26.53 10.03
CA THR A 781 -23.09 25.11 9.74
C THR A 781 -22.19 24.47 10.80
N ASP A 782 -21.07 25.11 11.11
CA ASP A 782 -20.12 24.64 12.11
C ASP A 782 -20.78 24.50 13.50
N ARG A 783 -21.52 25.52 13.95
CA ARG A 783 -22.14 25.52 15.28
C ARG A 783 -23.23 24.50 15.47
N LEU A 784 -23.96 24.16 14.42
CA LEU A 784 -24.97 23.13 14.49
C LEU A 784 -24.37 21.73 14.70
N PHE A 785 -23.19 21.46 14.14
CA PHE A 785 -22.66 20.09 14.07
C PHE A 785 -21.39 19.81 14.89
N ARG A 786 -20.62 20.84 15.31
CA ARG A 786 -19.30 20.67 15.97
C ARG A 786 -19.28 19.73 17.16
N HIS A 787 -20.32 19.76 17.98
CA HIS A 787 -20.37 18.95 19.20
C HIS A 787 -21.05 17.59 19.00
N LEU A 788 -21.57 17.32 17.80
CA LEU A 788 -22.22 16.07 17.42
C LEU A 788 -21.30 15.18 16.56
N LEU A 789 -20.43 15.82 15.77
CA LEU A 789 -19.41 15.16 14.95
C LEU A 789 -18.11 15.00 15.75
N THR A 790 -18.14 14.13 16.75
CA THR A 790 -17.02 13.85 17.65
C THR A 790 -16.91 12.36 17.96
N ASP A 791 -15.71 11.89 18.32
CA ASP A 791 -15.55 10.56 18.93
C ASP A 791 -16.15 10.49 20.36
N ILE A 792 -16.05 9.31 20.99
CA ILE A 792 -16.52 9.09 22.37
C ILE A 792 -15.83 9.96 23.42
N THR A 793 -14.67 10.56 23.10
CA THR A 793 -13.93 11.48 23.98
C THR A 793 -14.25 12.95 23.72
N GLY A 794 -15.08 13.25 22.71
CA GLY A 794 -15.41 14.61 22.29
C GLY A 794 -14.42 15.21 21.30
N ASN A 795 -13.54 14.41 20.68
CA ASN A 795 -12.56 14.88 19.71
C ASN A 795 -13.17 14.96 18.30
N THR A 796 -13.26 16.17 17.75
CA THR A 796 -13.76 16.48 16.39
C THR A 796 -12.83 15.99 15.29
N HIS A 797 -11.52 16.04 15.51
CA HIS A 797 -10.50 15.57 14.57
C HIS A 797 -10.58 14.06 14.31
N ARG A 798 -11.26 13.32 15.18
CA ARG A 798 -11.42 11.87 15.07
C ARG A 798 -12.73 11.45 14.45
N ALA A 799 -13.65 12.36 14.10
CA ALA A 799 -14.92 11.99 13.46
C ALA A 799 -14.75 11.63 11.98
N GLU A 800 -15.64 10.78 11.45
CA GLU A 800 -15.71 10.46 10.02
C GLU A 800 -15.89 11.72 9.15
N PHE A 801 -16.78 12.62 9.56
CA PHE A 801 -16.96 13.95 9.01
C PHE A 801 -16.30 14.98 9.93
N CYS A 802 -15.04 15.31 9.66
CA CYS A 802 -14.28 16.25 10.48
C CYS A 802 -14.49 17.69 10.01
N ILE A 803 -14.90 18.55 10.94
CA ILE A 803 -15.20 19.96 10.70
C ILE A 803 -14.20 20.92 11.35
N ASP A 804 -13.02 20.45 11.75
CA ASP A 804 -12.01 21.29 12.39
C ASP A 804 -11.52 22.43 11.49
N LYS A 805 -11.46 22.16 10.18
CA LYS A 805 -11.07 23.14 9.16
C LYS A 805 -12.27 23.89 8.56
N LEU A 806 -13.48 23.76 9.12
CA LEU A 806 -14.70 24.36 8.57
C LEU A 806 -14.84 25.84 8.99
N TYR A 807 -15.27 26.12 10.22
CA TYR A 807 -15.36 27.49 10.73
C TYR A 807 -15.03 27.54 12.23
N SER A 808 -13.75 27.52 12.58
CA SER A 808 -13.35 27.51 14.00
C SER A 808 -13.79 28.80 14.75
N PRO A 809 -14.30 28.66 16.00
CA PRO A 809 -14.51 29.78 16.93
C PRO A 809 -13.27 30.61 17.21
N ASP A 810 -12.13 29.92 17.32
CA ASP A 810 -11.06 30.34 18.23
C ASP A 810 -10.10 31.34 17.59
N SER A 811 -9.99 31.32 16.25
CA SER A 811 -9.12 32.22 15.47
C SER A 811 -9.69 32.46 14.07
N SER A 812 -9.25 33.55 13.39
CA SER A 812 -9.58 33.73 11.98
C SER A 812 -8.87 32.69 11.10
N SER A 813 -7.68 32.25 11.53
CA SER A 813 -6.87 31.25 10.82
C SER A 813 -7.53 29.88 10.73
N GLY A 814 -8.44 29.51 11.65
CA GLY A 814 -9.18 28.25 11.63
C GLY A 814 -10.46 28.25 10.79
N ARG A 815 -10.75 29.33 10.04
CA ARG A 815 -11.97 29.48 9.22
C ARG A 815 -11.69 29.24 7.74
N LEU A 816 -11.44 27.98 7.36
CA LEU A 816 -11.03 27.63 6.00
C LEU A 816 -12.20 27.21 5.09
N GLY A 817 -13.37 26.89 5.65
CA GLY A 817 -14.51 26.41 4.89
C GLY A 817 -14.32 24.98 4.36
N ILE A 818 -13.47 24.18 5.00
CA ILE A 818 -13.12 22.82 4.56
C ILE A 818 -13.76 21.77 5.47
N LEU A 819 -14.38 20.76 4.87
CA LEU A 819 -14.78 19.51 5.52
C LEU A 819 -13.84 18.39 5.10
N GLU A 820 -13.50 17.52 6.03
CA GLU A 820 -12.61 16.39 5.78
C GLU A 820 -13.35 15.07 6.01
N LEU A 821 -13.32 14.19 5.01
CA LEU A 821 -13.79 12.82 5.11
C LEU A 821 -12.61 11.96 5.54
N ARG A 822 -12.65 11.47 6.78
CA ARG A 822 -11.49 10.83 7.42
C ARG A 822 -11.53 9.30 7.46
N ALA A 823 -12.69 8.72 7.20
CA ALA A 823 -12.86 7.26 7.26
C ALA A 823 -12.24 6.51 6.07
N PHE A 824 -11.79 7.22 5.03
CA PHE A 824 -11.22 6.58 3.85
C PHE A 824 -9.78 6.10 4.10
N ASP A 825 -9.56 4.81 3.90
CA ASP A 825 -8.24 4.21 3.82
C ASP A 825 -7.55 4.61 2.51
N MET A 826 -6.23 4.45 2.47
CA MET A 826 -5.45 4.73 1.28
C MET A 826 -5.73 3.71 0.17
N PRO A 827 -6.30 4.11 -0.98
CA PRO A 827 -6.51 3.20 -2.09
C PRO A 827 -5.16 2.76 -2.69
N PRO A 828 -5.01 1.49 -3.08
CA PRO A 828 -3.76 0.97 -3.65
C PRO A 828 -3.46 1.51 -5.05
N HIS A 829 -4.42 2.17 -5.72
CA HIS A 829 -4.27 2.66 -7.08
C HIS A 829 -4.94 4.01 -7.30
N ALA A 830 -4.32 4.88 -8.09
CA ALA A 830 -4.79 6.25 -8.35
C ALA A 830 -6.21 6.30 -8.94
N GLN A 831 -6.53 5.40 -9.87
CA GLN A 831 -7.88 5.31 -10.46
C GLN A 831 -8.95 4.91 -9.44
N MET A 832 -8.61 4.08 -8.44
CA MET A 832 -9.54 3.77 -7.34
C MET A 832 -9.79 5.04 -6.52
N SER A 833 -8.74 5.76 -6.12
CA SER A 833 -8.87 7.06 -5.43
C SER A 833 -9.77 8.04 -6.20
N LEU A 834 -9.58 8.16 -7.52
CA LEU A 834 -10.39 9.02 -8.36
C LEU A 834 -11.86 8.57 -8.47
N MET A 835 -12.13 7.27 -8.55
CA MET A 835 -13.50 6.74 -8.52
C MET A 835 -14.19 7.12 -7.20
N GLN A 836 -13.52 6.93 -6.06
CA GLN A 836 -14.03 7.31 -4.75
C GLN A 836 -14.30 8.83 -4.66
N MET A 837 -13.39 9.65 -5.15
CA MET A 837 -13.58 11.11 -5.22
C MET A 837 -14.74 11.50 -6.14
N LEU A 838 -14.92 10.80 -7.27
CA LEU A 838 -16.04 11.01 -8.18
C LEU A 838 -17.39 10.71 -7.52
N LEU A 839 -17.47 9.63 -6.72
CA LEU A 839 -18.66 9.31 -5.94
C LEU A 839 -19.04 10.47 -5.01
N VAL A 840 -18.08 10.95 -4.21
CA VAL A 840 -18.30 12.08 -3.29
C VAL A 840 -18.70 13.34 -4.06
N ARG A 841 -17.99 13.66 -5.15
CA ARG A 841 -18.28 14.82 -6.01
C ARG A 841 -19.70 14.76 -6.59
N THR A 842 -20.13 13.57 -7.00
CA THR A 842 -21.48 13.33 -7.54
C THR A 842 -22.55 13.52 -6.47
N LEU A 843 -22.34 13.01 -5.26
CA LEU A 843 -23.27 13.20 -4.14
C LEU A 843 -23.40 14.67 -3.78
N VAL A 844 -22.30 15.44 -3.80
CA VAL A 844 -22.35 16.90 -3.62
C VAL A 844 -23.19 17.57 -4.70
N SER A 845 -22.97 17.22 -5.99
CA SER A 845 -23.77 17.75 -7.11
C SER A 845 -25.26 17.45 -6.94
N TRP A 846 -25.59 16.20 -6.64
CA TRP A 846 -26.97 15.75 -6.45
C TRP A 846 -27.65 16.48 -5.27
N PHE A 847 -27.01 16.49 -4.09
CA PHE A 847 -27.61 17.06 -2.88
C PHE A 847 -27.68 18.58 -2.90
N TRP A 848 -26.81 19.24 -3.67
CA TRP A 848 -26.93 20.67 -3.91
C TRP A 848 -28.21 21.00 -4.68
N LYS A 849 -28.51 20.25 -5.74
CA LYS A 849 -29.70 20.42 -6.57
C LYS A 849 -30.97 19.97 -5.86
N LYS A 850 -30.90 18.85 -5.14
CA LYS A 850 -32.03 18.24 -4.43
C LYS A 850 -31.54 17.71 -3.07
N PRO A 851 -31.68 18.51 -1.99
CA PRO A 851 -31.27 18.07 -0.66
C PRO A 851 -31.92 16.75 -0.25
N TYR A 852 -31.12 15.83 0.29
CA TYR A 852 -31.58 14.53 0.77
C TYR A 852 -32.23 14.72 2.15
N LYS A 853 -33.57 14.81 2.18
CA LYS A 853 -34.34 15.06 3.41
C LYS A 853 -35.15 13.81 3.81
N HIS A 854 -34.55 12.98 4.67
CA HIS A 854 -35.20 11.78 5.20
C HIS A 854 -34.94 11.65 6.72
N ASP A 855 -35.73 10.81 7.39
CA ASP A 855 -35.59 10.50 8.81
C ASP A 855 -34.45 9.50 9.03
N LEU A 856 -33.66 9.70 10.09
CA LEU A 856 -32.50 8.86 10.41
C LEU A 856 -32.92 7.45 10.85
N VAL A 857 -32.16 6.44 10.44
CA VAL A 857 -32.42 5.02 10.75
C VAL A 857 -31.74 4.63 12.06
N ARG A 858 -32.39 3.87 12.94
CA ARG A 858 -31.80 3.35 14.18
C ARG A 858 -31.23 1.94 13.97
N TRP A 859 -30.08 1.84 13.30
CA TRP A 859 -29.47 0.55 12.96
C TRP A 859 -29.12 -0.33 14.17
N GLY A 860 -28.65 0.26 15.27
CA GLY A 860 -28.25 -0.49 16.46
C GLY A 860 -27.17 -1.54 16.13
N THR A 861 -27.37 -2.77 16.58
CA THR A 861 -26.41 -3.87 16.34
C THR A 861 -26.35 -4.34 14.90
N GLU A 862 -27.31 -3.99 14.03
CA GLU A 862 -27.30 -4.36 12.60
C GLU A 862 -26.05 -3.82 11.88
N LEU A 863 -25.48 -2.69 12.33
CA LEU A 863 -24.21 -2.16 11.83
C LEU A 863 -23.09 -3.21 11.89
N HIS A 864 -23.00 -3.93 13.02
CA HIS A 864 -21.93 -4.90 13.28
C HIS A 864 -22.32 -6.34 12.95
N ASP A 865 -23.60 -6.60 12.67
CA ASP A 865 -24.10 -7.91 12.25
C ASP A 865 -24.10 -8.06 10.73
N LYS A 866 -24.72 -7.12 10.00
CA LYS A 866 -24.86 -7.16 8.53
C LYS A 866 -23.73 -6.45 7.82
N PHE A 867 -23.51 -5.17 8.11
CA PHE A 867 -22.70 -4.29 7.27
C PHE A 867 -21.19 -4.49 7.43
N LEU A 868 -20.77 -5.52 8.15
CA LEU A 868 -19.39 -6.01 8.20
C LEU A 868 -19.16 -7.25 7.31
N LEU A 869 -20.22 -7.72 6.64
CA LEU A 869 -20.20 -8.80 5.67
C LEU A 869 -20.27 -8.19 4.26
N GLU A 870 -19.44 -8.69 3.35
CA GLU A 870 -19.33 -8.21 1.97
C GLU A 870 -20.70 -8.15 1.26
N HIS A 871 -21.55 -9.14 1.45
CA HIS A 871 -22.83 -9.25 0.73
C HIS A 871 -23.73 -8.06 1.00
N TYR A 872 -23.94 -7.71 2.27
CA TYR A 872 -24.84 -6.62 2.66
C TYR A 872 -24.23 -5.26 2.33
N VAL A 873 -22.90 -5.12 2.41
CA VAL A 873 -22.22 -3.91 1.90
C VAL A 873 -22.43 -3.78 0.39
N LYS A 874 -22.35 -4.88 -0.36
CA LYS A 874 -22.56 -4.88 -1.81
C LYS A 874 -24.01 -4.59 -2.20
N GLU A 875 -24.98 -5.08 -1.44
CA GLU A 875 -26.38 -4.71 -1.60
C GLU A 875 -26.63 -3.22 -1.32
N ASP A 876 -26.01 -2.68 -0.27
CA ASP A 876 -26.12 -1.26 0.07
C ASP A 876 -25.49 -0.36 -1.01
N ILE A 877 -24.29 -0.69 -1.49
CA ILE A 877 -23.66 0.02 -2.62
C ILE A 877 -24.50 -0.10 -3.90
N LYS A 878 -25.13 -1.25 -4.15
CA LYS A 878 -26.05 -1.41 -5.28
C LYS A 878 -27.23 -0.44 -5.17
N ASP A 879 -27.83 -0.30 -4.00
CA ASP A 879 -28.91 0.66 -3.78
C ASP A 879 -28.45 2.11 -4.03
N ILE A 880 -27.25 2.46 -3.58
CA ILE A 880 -26.64 3.78 -3.87
C ILE A 880 -26.47 3.98 -5.39
N VAL A 881 -25.97 2.97 -6.11
CA VAL A 881 -25.80 3.02 -7.56
C VAL A 881 -27.15 3.18 -8.27
N ASP A 882 -28.18 2.46 -7.83
CA ASP A 882 -29.53 2.57 -8.39
C ASP A 882 -30.10 3.99 -8.14
N GLN A 883 -29.95 4.54 -6.93
CA GLN A 883 -30.34 5.92 -6.60
C GLN A 883 -29.57 6.98 -7.42
N LEU A 884 -28.26 6.79 -7.64
CA LEU A 884 -27.45 7.68 -8.48
C LEU A 884 -27.89 7.64 -9.95
N ASN A 885 -28.20 6.45 -10.47
CA ASN A 885 -28.74 6.28 -11.82
C ASN A 885 -30.10 6.96 -11.97
N ASP A 886 -30.99 6.82 -10.98
CA ASP A 886 -32.28 7.51 -10.93
C ASP A 886 -32.12 9.04 -10.87
N ALA A 887 -31.07 9.52 -10.19
CA ALA A 887 -30.69 10.94 -10.18
C ALA A 887 -30.04 11.42 -11.49
N GLY A 888 -29.76 10.51 -12.44
CA GLY A 888 -29.24 10.82 -13.76
C GLY A 888 -27.73 10.60 -13.93
N TYR A 889 -27.05 9.96 -12.97
CA TYR A 889 -25.61 9.67 -13.00
C TYR A 889 -25.37 8.19 -13.29
N SER A 890 -24.76 7.89 -14.45
CA SER A 890 -24.69 6.53 -15.01
C SER A 890 -23.64 5.62 -14.34
N PHE A 891 -23.64 5.51 -13.01
CA PHE A 891 -22.74 4.63 -12.26
C PHE A 891 -23.02 3.15 -12.56
N LYS A 892 -21.96 2.34 -12.50
CA LYS A 892 -22.05 0.88 -12.63
C LYS A 892 -21.54 0.22 -11.35
N LEU A 893 -22.20 -0.86 -10.94
CA LEU A 893 -21.87 -1.58 -9.71
C LEU A 893 -20.48 -2.23 -9.79
N ASP A 894 -20.08 -2.70 -10.97
CA ASP A 894 -18.78 -3.33 -11.21
C ASP A 894 -17.59 -2.35 -11.07
N TRP A 895 -17.84 -1.04 -11.08
CA TRP A 895 -16.81 -0.04 -10.73
C TRP A 895 -16.36 -0.12 -9.27
N PHE A 896 -17.12 -0.79 -8.41
CA PHE A 896 -16.78 -0.97 -7.00
C PHE A 896 -16.11 -2.31 -6.70
N ASP A 897 -16.08 -3.25 -7.65
CA ASP A 897 -15.51 -4.58 -7.46
C ASP A 897 -14.04 -4.57 -7.00
N PRO A 898 -13.15 -3.66 -7.47
CA PRO A 898 -11.79 -3.56 -6.94
C PRO A 898 -11.74 -3.20 -5.45
N PHE A 899 -12.69 -2.39 -4.95
CA PHE A 899 -12.79 -2.07 -3.52
C PHE A 899 -13.30 -3.27 -2.73
N PHE A 900 -14.24 -4.05 -3.27
CA PHE A 900 -14.70 -5.28 -2.62
C PHE A 900 -13.58 -6.32 -2.53
N GLU A 901 -12.78 -6.51 -3.58
CA GLU A 901 -11.63 -7.42 -3.52
C GLU A 901 -10.52 -6.92 -2.59
N PHE A 902 -10.32 -5.60 -2.47
CA PHE A 902 -9.38 -5.02 -1.52
C PHE A 902 -9.85 -5.17 -0.07
N ARG A 903 -11.13 -4.88 0.20
CA ARG A 903 -11.70 -4.84 1.55
C ARG A 903 -12.15 -6.21 2.07
N PHE A 904 -12.72 -7.02 1.20
CA PHE A 904 -13.30 -8.34 1.47
C PHE A 904 -12.71 -9.41 0.52
N PRO A 905 -11.38 -9.61 0.54
CA PRO A 905 -10.71 -10.53 -0.38
C PRO A 905 -11.28 -11.95 -0.30
N LEU A 906 -11.35 -12.60 -1.45
CA LEU A 906 -11.70 -14.01 -1.55
C LEU A 906 -10.59 -14.88 -0.93
N TYR A 907 -10.97 -15.75 0.01
CA TYR A 907 -10.06 -16.79 0.54
C TYR A 907 -10.11 -18.07 -0.29
N GLY A 908 -11.30 -18.45 -0.76
CA GLY A 908 -11.44 -19.62 -1.61
C GLY A 908 -12.88 -19.97 -1.93
N MET A 909 -13.05 -20.85 -2.90
CA MET A 909 -14.35 -21.33 -3.36
C MET A 909 -14.25 -22.83 -3.67
N VAL A 910 -15.31 -23.58 -3.37
CA VAL A 910 -15.43 -25.00 -3.72
C VAL A 910 -16.82 -25.29 -4.27
N GLU A 911 -16.92 -26.21 -5.22
CA GLU A 911 -18.19 -26.71 -5.75
C GLU A 911 -18.39 -28.18 -5.35
N ILE A 912 -19.50 -28.47 -4.66
CA ILE A 912 -19.82 -29.78 -4.08
C ILE A 912 -21.21 -30.18 -4.55
N ASN A 913 -21.30 -31.18 -5.43
CA ASN A 913 -22.57 -31.65 -6.00
C ASN A 913 -23.45 -30.51 -6.58
N GLY A 914 -22.84 -29.51 -7.21
CA GLY A 914 -23.52 -28.33 -7.78
C GLY A 914 -23.83 -27.21 -6.78
N ILE A 915 -23.55 -27.40 -5.49
CA ILE A 915 -23.60 -26.35 -4.46
C ILE A 915 -22.27 -25.61 -4.49
N GLN A 916 -22.32 -24.29 -4.66
CA GLN A 916 -21.12 -23.45 -4.58
C GLN A 916 -21.00 -22.87 -3.18
N LEU A 917 -19.84 -23.03 -2.57
CA LEU A 917 -19.47 -22.46 -1.27
C LEU A 917 -18.30 -21.50 -1.48
N GLU A 918 -18.50 -20.24 -1.13
CA GLU A 918 -17.51 -19.16 -1.21
C GLU A 918 -17.17 -18.67 0.20
N LEU A 919 -15.88 -18.53 0.50
CA LEU A 919 -15.38 -17.91 1.73
C LEU A 919 -14.65 -16.61 1.42
N ARG A 920 -15.13 -15.51 2.01
CA ARG A 920 -14.49 -14.20 1.97
C ARG A 920 -14.09 -13.74 3.35
N MET A 921 -13.06 -12.90 3.41
CA MET A 921 -12.81 -12.11 4.62
C MET A 921 -14.06 -11.26 4.94
N ALA A 922 -14.40 -11.16 6.22
CA ALA A 922 -15.35 -10.18 6.72
C ALA A 922 -14.67 -9.28 7.76
N ILE A 923 -15.25 -8.12 8.03
CA ILE A 923 -14.67 -7.18 8.99
C ILE A 923 -15.01 -7.64 10.42
N GLU A 924 -14.01 -7.61 11.29
CA GLU A 924 -14.19 -7.81 12.73
C GLU A 924 -13.54 -6.62 13.46
N PRO A 925 -14.32 -5.80 14.20
CA PRO A 925 -13.78 -4.65 14.90
C PRO A 925 -12.94 -5.11 16.10
N TRP A 926 -11.73 -4.58 16.22
CA TRP A 926 -10.88 -4.81 17.38
C TRP A 926 -11.24 -3.85 18.50
N ASN A 927 -11.88 -4.37 19.53
CA ASN A 927 -12.29 -3.55 20.66
C ASN A 927 -11.08 -3.12 21.49
N VAL A 928 -11.06 -1.84 21.87
CA VAL A 928 -10.10 -1.33 22.86
C VAL A 928 -10.42 -1.95 24.23
N LEU A 929 -9.41 -2.52 24.87
CA LEU A 929 -9.47 -3.11 26.21
C LEU A 929 -9.34 -2.05 27.30
N GLY A 930 -9.50 -2.47 28.56
CA GLY A 930 -9.29 -1.62 29.72
C GLY A 930 -7.89 -1.02 29.74
N GLU A 931 -7.77 0.17 30.33
CA GLU A 931 -6.50 0.88 30.48
C GLU A 931 -5.50 0.08 31.34
N GLU A 932 -4.27 -0.06 30.85
CA GLU A 932 -3.18 -0.70 31.57
C GLU A 932 -2.09 0.32 31.93
N MET A 933 -1.61 0.30 33.18
CA MET A 933 -0.48 1.11 33.60
C MET A 933 0.82 0.46 33.13
N SER A 934 1.51 1.09 32.18
CA SER A 934 2.89 0.74 31.82
C SER A 934 3.88 1.65 32.57
N GLY A 935 5.14 1.22 32.67
CA GLY A 935 6.21 2.04 33.28
C GLY A 935 6.48 3.38 32.59
N ARG A 936 5.90 3.63 31.39
CA ARG A 936 6.00 4.88 30.63
C ARG A 936 4.67 5.64 30.48
N GLY A 937 3.57 5.15 31.05
CA GLY A 937 2.24 5.77 30.95
C GLY A 937 1.10 4.77 30.78
N THR A 938 -0.10 5.25 30.51
CA THR A 938 -1.28 4.41 30.29
C THR A 938 -1.30 3.90 28.85
N ALA A 939 -1.36 2.58 28.65
CA ALA A 939 -1.54 1.96 27.35
C ALA A 939 -2.97 1.43 27.20
N ARG A 940 -3.49 1.46 25.98
CA ARG A 940 -4.79 0.88 25.62
C ARG A 940 -4.55 -0.23 24.60
N TYR A 941 -4.63 -1.47 25.06
CA TYR A 941 -4.49 -2.64 24.19
C TYR A 941 -5.75 -2.84 23.35
N VAL A 942 -5.64 -3.48 22.18
CA VAL A 942 -6.79 -3.85 21.34
C VAL A 942 -6.90 -5.37 21.27
N ASP A 943 -8.12 -5.90 21.31
CA ASP A 943 -8.34 -7.34 21.19
C ASP A 943 -8.22 -7.79 19.74
N SER A 944 -7.02 -8.23 19.36
CA SER A 944 -6.72 -8.82 18.05
C SER A 944 -6.95 -10.34 17.99
N SER A 945 -7.58 -10.94 19.01
CA SER A 945 -7.77 -12.39 19.06
C SER A 945 -8.88 -12.92 18.15
N LEU A 946 -9.72 -12.02 17.64
CA LEU A 946 -10.94 -12.35 16.90
C LEU A 946 -10.81 -12.01 15.43
N GLU A 947 -11.38 -12.88 14.61
CA GLU A 947 -11.55 -12.67 13.18
C GLU A 947 -12.97 -13.10 12.76
N ARG A 948 -13.34 -12.69 11.54
CA ARG A 948 -14.63 -13.02 10.94
C ARG A 948 -14.45 -13.39 9.48
N VAL A 949 -15.20 -14.42 9.05
CA VAL A 949 -15.34 -14.78 7.64
C VAL A 949 -16.80 -14.69 7.22
N GLN A 950 -17.05 -14.29 5.97
CA GLN A 950 -18.34 -14.47 5.32
C GLN A 950 -18.32 -15.81 4.58
N VAL A 951 -19.37 -16.61 4.76
CA VAL A 951 -19.69 -17.75 3.89
C VAL A 951 -20.89 -17.40 3.03
N LYS A 952 -20.79 -17.65 1.73
CA LYS A 952 -21.89 -17.50 0.78
C LYS A 952 -22.12 -18.83 0.05
N LEU A 953 -23.38 -19.26 -0.02
CA LEU A 953 -23.80 -20.48 -0.67
C LEU A 953 -24.70 -20.18 -1.85
N LYS A 954 -24.52 -20.88 -2.97
CA LYS A 954 -25.45 -20.88 -4.12
C LYS A 954 -25.91 -22.30 -4.45
N ASN A 955 -27.10 -22.40 -5.03
CA ASN A 955 -27.81 -23.66 -5.32
C ASN A 955 -28.04 -24.53 -4.06
N PHE A 956 -28.19 -23.92 -2.90
CA PHE A 956 -28.37 -24.62 -1.62
C PHE A 956 -29.85 -24.88 -1.30
N THR A 957 -30.15 -26.03 -0.71
CA THR A 957 -31.51 -26.42 -0.31
C THR A 957 -31.57 -26.72 1.18
N GLU A 958 -31.95 -25.74 2.01
CA GLU A 958 -31.97 -25.85 3.48
C GLU A 958 -32.83 -27.00 4.02
N GLN A 959 -33.83 -27.47 3.27
CA GLN A 959 -34.67 -28.62 3.67
C GLN A 959 -33.95 -29.97 3.59
N ARG A 960 -32.77 -29.99 2.97
CA ARG A 960 -31.97 -31.21 2.74
C ARG A 960 -30.56 -31.08 3.28
N TYR A 961 -29.96 -29.90 3.13
CA TYR A 961 -28.58 -29.67 3.45
C TYR A 961 -28.43 -28.73 4.63
N THR A 962 -27.44 -29.00 5.47
CA THR A 962 -27.03 -28.14 6.58
C THR A 962 -25.55 -27.79 6.42
N LEU A 963 -25.21 -26.50 6.53
CA LEU A 963 -23.82 -26.06 6.62
C LEU A 963 -23.37 -26.09 8.09
N THR A 964 -22.22 -26.68 8.37
CA THR A 964 -21.60 -26.63 9.70
C THR A 964 -20.17 -26.09 9.61
N CYS A 965 -19.71 -25.43 10.67
CA CYS A 965 -18.34 -24.99 10.85
C CYS A 965 -17.82 -25.52 12.19
N ASN A 966 -16.76 -26.32 12.19
CA ASN A 966 -16.22 -26.98 13.39
C ASN A 966 -17.27 -27.74 14.20
N GLY A 967 -18.28 -28.31 13.53
CA GLY A 967 -19.38 -29.02 14.16
C GLY A 967 -20.45 -28.17 14.80
N ILE A 968 -20.45 -26.87 14.55
CA ILE A 968 -21.55 -25.98 14.89
C ILE A 968 -22.32 -25.68 13.61
N LYS A 969 -23.65 -25.81 13.65
CA LYS A 969 -24.51 -25.38 12.55
C LYS A 969 -24.32 -23.88 12.29
N VAL A 970 -24.09 -23.52 11.04
CA VAL A 970 -23.99 -22.12 10.62
C VAL A 970 -25.40 -21.62 10.35
N GLU A 971 -25.78 -20.53 11.01
CA GLU A 971 -27.09 -19.90 10.83
C GLU A 971 -27.10 -19.09 9.54
N LEU A 972 -27.74 -19.65 8.51
CA LEU A 972 -27.82 -19.10 7.17
C LEU A 972 -28.93 -18.07 7.05
N SER A 973 -28.64 -16.98 6.35
CA SER A 973 -29.60 -15.92 6.03
C SER A 973 -29.90 -15.90 4.53
N PRO A 974 -31.17 -15.88 4.11
CA PRO A 974 -31.52 -15.83 2.69
C PRO A 974 -31.19 -14.47 2.08
N THR A 975 -30.61 -14.45 0.88
CA THR A 975 -30.26 -13.20 0.16
C THR A 975 -31.41 -12.64 -0.69
N GLY A 976 -32.60 -13.21 -0.59
CA GLY A 976 -33.73 -12.94 -1.48
C GLY A 976 -33.65 -13.65 -2.83
N THR A 977 -32.47 -14.15 -3.23
CA THR A 977 -32.32 -15.02 -4.41
C THR A 977 -32.56 -16.48 -4.01
N LYS A 978 -33.42 -17.19 -4.75
CA LYS A 978 -33.77 -18.57 -4.43
C LYS A 978 -32.54 -19.48 -4.48
N GLY A 979 -32.26 -20.15 -3.37
CA GLY A 979 -31.12 -21.07 -3.25
C GLY A 979 -29.79 -20.38 -2.97
N GLU A 980 -29.80 -19.08 -2.65
CA GLU A 980 -28.64 -18.32 -2.23
C GLU A 980 -28.76 -17.87 -0.77
N TYR A 981 -27.70 -18.09 0.00
CA TYR A 981 -27.65 -17.79 1.43
C TYR A 981 -26.29 -17.21 1.81
N VAL A 982 -26.27 -16.42 2.89
CA VAL A 982 -25.07 -15.82 3.46
C VAL A 982 -25.06 -15.96 4.98
N ALA A 983 -23.88 -16.07 5.57
CA ALA A 983 -23.70 -15.97 7.01
C ALA A 983 -22.30 -15.43 7.34
N GLY A 984 -22.18 -14.75 8.48
CA GLY A 984 -20.89 -14.49 9.12
C GLY A 984 -20.52 -15.62 10.07
N VAL A 985 -19.25 -15.98 10.15
CA VAL A 985 -18.69 -16.84 11.20
C VAL A 985 -17.65 -16.04 11.95
N ARG A 986 -17.92 -15.76 13.22
CA ARG A 986 -17.01 -15.08 14.16
C ARG A 986 -16.31 -16.14 14.99
N PHE A 987 -14.99 -16.05 15.08
CA PHE A 987 -14.18 -17.08 15.72
C PHE A 987 -12.93 -16.50 16.37
N LYS A 988 -12.35 -17.26 17.30
CA LYS A 988 -11.09 -16.91 17.96
C LYS A 988 -9.92 -17.45 17.13
N ALA A 989 -9.23 -16.55 16.43
CA ALA A 989 -8.09 -16.86 15.58
C ALA A 989 -6.79 -17.06 16.40
N TRP A 990 -6.60 -16.24 17.44
CA TRP A 990 -5.38 -16.20 18.24
C TRP A 990 -5.67 -16.26 19.74
N GLN A 991 -4.67 -16.60 20.55
CA GLN A 991 -4.79 -16.61 22.02
C GLN A 991 -3.74 -15.71 22.68
N PRO A 992 -3.83 -14.38 22.49
CA PRO A 992 -3.00 -13.44 23.21
C PRO A 992 -3.34 -13.48 24.71
N TRP A 993 -2.37 -13.09 25.55
CA TRP A 993 -2.55 -13.05 27.00
C TRP A 993 -3.54 -11.96 27.43
N SER A 994 -3.63 -10.86 26.68
CA SER A 994 -4.62 -9.78 26.86
C SER A 994 -5.67 -9.86 25.74
N ALA A 995 -6.90 -10.21 26.11
CA ALA A 995 -8.07 -10.29 25.24
C ALA A 995 -9.36 -10.23 26.09
N LEU A 996 -10.52 -9.98 25.47
CA LEU A 996 -11.81 -9.96 26.17
C LEU A 996 -12.12 -11.32 26.84
N HIS A 997 -11.74 -12.42 26.20
CA HIS A 997 -12.03 -13.78 26.66
C HIS A 997 -10.78 -14.69 26.60
N PRO A 998 -9.82 -14.56 27.52
CA PRO A 998 -8.53 -15.25 27.44
C PRO A 998 -8.62 -16.77 27.63
N THR A 999 -9.65 -17.25 28.34
CA THR A 999 -9.86 -18.67 28.66
C THR A 999 -10.46 -19.51 27.53
N ILE A 1000 -11.05 -18.87 26.52
CA ILE A 1000 -11.58 -19.55 25.32
C ILE A 1000 -10.39 -19.94 24.44
N SER A 1001 -10.34 -21.19 23.97
CA SER A 1001 -9.28 -21.66 23.07
C SER A 1001 -9.46 -21.11 21.66
N VAL A 1002 -8.43 -21.21 20.82
CA VAL A 1002 -8.55 -20.92 19.38
C VAL A 1002 -9.51 -21.88 18.68
N ASP A 1003 -10.13 -21.41 17.61
CA ASP A 1003 -11.06 -22.17 16.77
C ASP A 1003 -10.43 -22.68 15.46
N THR A 1004 -9.27 -22.16 15.06
CA THR A 1004 -8.59 -22.55 13.81
C THR A 1004 -7.97 -23.97 13.89
N PRO A 1005 -8.00 -24.78 12.81
CA PRO A 1005 -8.59 -24.48 11.49
C PRO A 1005 -10.12 -24.49 11.50
N LEU A 1006 -10.72 -23.70 10.61
CA LEU A 1006 -12.16 -23.71 10.37
C LEU A 1006 -12.49 -24.77 9.33
N VAL A 1007 -13.19 -25.82 9.74
CA VAL A 1007 -13.66 -26.91 8.87
C VAL A 1007 -15.12 -26.67 8.55
N PHE A 1008 -15.42 -26.39 7.29
CA PHE A 1008 -16.78 -26.23 6.78
C PHE A 1008 -17.26 -27.54 6.15
N ASP A 1009 -18.42 -28.03 6.57
CA ASP A 1009 -19.04 -29.26 6.08
C ASP A 1009 -20.43 -28.98 5.52
N ILE A 1010 -20.71 -29.51 4.33
CA ILE A 1010 -22.07 -29.62 3.80
C ILE A 1010 -22.62 -30.99 4.17
N VAL A 1011 -23.55 -31.02 5.11
CA VAL A 1011 -24.21 -32.24 5.58
C VAL A 1011 -25.48 -32.48 4.77
N ASP A 1012 -25.63 -33.68 4.20
CA ASP A 1012 -26.90 -34.15 3.62
C ASP A 1012 -27.71 -34.84 4.71
N ASP A 1013 -28.69 -34.13 5.28
CA ASP A 1013 -29.48 -34.59 6.42
C ASP A 1013 -30.34 -35.81 6.08
N TRP A 1014 -30.69 -35.99 4.80
CA TRP A 1014 -31.46 -37.17 4.35
C TRP A 1014 -30.61 -38.43 4.38
N ASN A 1015 -29.33 -38.31 4.01
CA ASN A 1015 -28.38 -39.41 3.95
C ASN A 1015 -27.47 -39.52 5.17
N LYS A 1016 -27.57 -38.57 6.11
CA LYS A 1016 -26.78 -38.51 7.36
C LYS A 1016 -25.28 -38.60 7.11
N LYS A 1017 -24.78 -37.82 6.15
CA LYS A 1017 -23.36 -37.80 5.80
C LYS A 1017 -22.90 -36.39 5.40
N SER A 1018 -21.65 -36.05 5.71
CA SER A 1018 -20.97 -34.94 5.04
C SER A 1018 -20.72 -35.34 3.58
N ILE A 1019 -21.15 -34.51 2.63
CA ILE A 1019 -20.98 -34.76 1.19
C ILE A 1019 -19.77 -34.03 0.61
N GLY A 1020 -19.10 -33.21 1.41
CA GLY A 1020 -17.96 -32.41 1.02
C GLY A 1020 -17.87 -31.13 1.85
N GLY A 1021 -16.82 -30.36 1.63
CA GLY A 1021 -16.56 -29.13 2.35
C GLY A 1021 -15.18 -28.57 2.05
N CYS A 1022 -14.76 -27.57 2.82
CA CYS A 1022 -13.45 -26.93 2.71
C CYS A 1022 -12.88 -26.60 4.09
N THR A 1023 -11.57 -26.39 4.14
CA THR A 1023 -10.87 -26.03 5.37
C THR A 1023 -10.10 -24.73 5.19
N TYR A 1024 -10.27 -23.81 6.14
CA TYR A 1024 -9.55 -22.54 6.21
C TYR A 1024 -8.62 -22.50 7.42
N PHE A 1025 -7.42 -21.97 7.22
CA PHE A 1025 -6.39 -21.80 8.24
C PHE A 1025 -6.08 -20.33 8.44
N VAL A 1026 -5.85 -19.90 9.68
CA VAL A 1026 -5.40 -18.53 9.95
C VAL A 1026 -3.92 -18.35 9.60
N SER A 1027 -3.11 -19.39 9.82
CA SER A 1027 -1.68 -19.46 9.50
C SER A 1027 -1.37 -20.58 8.51
N HIS A 1028 -0.12 -20.67 8.02
CA HIS A 1028 0.26 -21.71 7.06
C HIS A 1028 0.04 -23.12 7.65
N PRO A 1029 -0.68 -24.03 6.96
CA PRO A 1029 -1.07 -25.34 7.53
C PRO A 1029 0.13 -26.24 7.85
N GLY A 1030 1.26 -26.05 7.16
CA GLY A 1030 2.53 -26.73 7.45
C GLY A 1030 3.27 -26.24 8.71
N GLY A 1031 2.70 -25.30 9.48
CA GLY A 1031 3.33 -24.74 10.69
C GLY A 1031 4.45 -23.73 10.40
N ARG A 1032 4.52 -23.20 9.16
CA ARG A 1032 5.46 -22.15 8.77
C ARG A 1032 4.98 -20.82 9.35
N SER A 1033 5.78 -20.22 10.23
CA SER A 1033 5.64 -18.83 10.62
C SER A 1033 6.50 -18.00 9.68
N TYR A 1034 5.95 -16.91 9.13
CA TYR A 1034 6.73 -15.96 8.35
C TYR A 1034 7.33 -14.94 9.30
N ASP A 1035 8.66 -14.79 9.25
CA ASP A 1035 9.37 -13.78 10.05
C ASP A 1035 9.47 -12.43 9.31
N THR A 1036 9.16 -12.41 8.01
CA THR A 1036 9.20 -11.21 7.15
C THR A 1036 7.86 -10.97 6.48
N TYR A 1037 7.58 -9.71 6.19
CA TYR A 1037 6.44 -9.31 5.39
C TYR A 1037 6.63 -9.73 3.92
N PRO A 1038 5.53 -9.89 3.15
CA PRO A 1038 5.63 -10.18 1.73
C PRO A 1038 6.38 -9.07 0.98
N VAL A 1039 7.30 -9.46 0.10
CA VAL A 1039 8.10 -8.49 -0.69
C VAL A 1039 7.34 -7.91 -1.88
N ASN A 1040 6.24 -8.56 -2.29
CA ASN A 1040 5.37 -8.12 -3.38
C ASN A 1040 3.97 -8.74 -3.28
N SER A 1041 3.07 -8.31 -4.18
CA SER A 1041 1.69 -8.77 -4.25
C SER A 1041 1.55 -10.27 -4.58
N TYR A 1042 2.46 -10.84 -5.38
CA TYR A 1042 2.46 -12.27 -5.72
C TYR A 1042 2.74 -13.15 -4.50
N GLU A 1043 3.74 -12.79 -3.69
CA GLU A 1043 4.02 -13.51 -2.44
C GLU A 1043 2.84 -13.38 -1.47
N ALA A 1044 2.30 -12.17 -1.30
CA ALA A 1044 1.15 -11.93 -0.43
C ALA A 1044 -0.05 -12.77 -0.87
N GLU A 1045 -0.32 -12.85 -2.17
CA GLU A 1045 -1.37 -13.68 -2.74
C GLU A 1045 -1.14 -15.17 -2.49
N SER A 1046 0.06 -15.68 -2.74
CA SER A 1046 0.37 -17.10 -2.46
C SER A 1046 0.19 -17.44 -0.98
N ARG A 1047 0.57 -16.55 -0.05
CA ARG A 1047 0.33 -16.76 1.39
C ARG A 1047 -1.16 -16.86 1.72
N ARG A 1048 -2.03 -16.09 1.03
CA ARG A 1048 -3.50 -16.20 1.19
C ARG A 1048 -4.03 -17.52 0.61
N ILE A 1049 -3.61 -17.89 -0.60
CA ILE A 1049 -4.06 -19.12 -1.28
C ILE A 1049 -3.72 -20.37 -0.45
N ASN A 1050 -2.52 -20.43 0.13
CA ASN A 1050 -2.05 -21.57 0.91
C ASN A 1050 -2.84 -21.82 2.21
N ARG A 1051 -3.67 -20.86 2.63
CA ARG A 1051 -4.52 -20.94 3.83
C ARG A 1051 -5.90 -21.54 3.56
N PHE A 1052 -6.21 -21.92 2.32
CA PHE A 1052 -7.48 -22.51 1.96
C PHE A 1052 -7.29 -23.86 1.27
N TRP A 1053 -8.00 -24.87 1.75
CA TRP A 1053 -8.10 -26.19 1.12
C TRP A 1053 -9.50 -26.46 0.61
N GLU A 1054 -9.61 -26.86 -0.64
CA GLU A 1054 -10.84 -27.35 -1.29
C GLU A 1054 -11.25 -28.77 -0.78
N PHE A 1055 -10.54 -29.29 0.24
CA PHE A 1055 -10.74 -30.57 0.89
C PHE A 1055 -10.53 -30.43 2.41
N GLY A 1056 -10.57 -31.56 3.14
CA GLY A 1056 -10.32 -31.56 4.59
C GLY A 1056 -11.59 -31.47 5.45
N HIS A 1057 -12.75 -31.65 4.83
CA HIS A 1057 -14.04 -31.78 5.51
C HIS A 1057 -14.09 -33.00 6.44
N THR A 1058 -15.01 -32.98 7.41
CA THR A 1058 -15.17 -34.02 8.42
C THR A 1058 -15.65 -35.33 7.79
N GLN A 1059 -14.98 -36.43 8.10
CA GLN A 1059 -15.33 -37.78 7.63
C GLN A 1059 -16.19 -38.52 8.66
N GLY A 1060 -17.17 -39.30 8.18
CA GLY A 1060 -17.99 -40.18 9.03
C GLY A 1060 -19.50 -40.09 8.77
N GLU A 1061 -20.25 -40.93 9.46
CA GLU A 1061 -21.72 -40.81 9.53
C GLU A 1061 -22.08 -39.63 10.45
N VAL A 1062 -23.13 -38.90 10.10
CA VAL A 1062 -23.57 -37.73 10.87
C VAL A 1062 -24.79 -38.07 11.72
N THR A 1063 -24.66 -37.93 13.03
CA THR A 1063 -25.79 -38.11 13.96
C THR A 1063 -26.39 -36.74 14.31
N PRO A 1064 -27.70 -36.50 14.10
CA PRO A 1064 -28.30 -35.19 14.39
C PRO A 1064 -28.43 -34.89 15.89
N ILE A 1065 -28.09 -33.64 16.25
CA ILE A 1065 -28.54 -32.81 17.38
C ILE A 1065 -28.20 -33.30 18.81
N GLU A 1066 -27.24 -32.64 19.45
CA GLU A 1066 -27.28 -32.33 20.89
C GLU A 1066 -27.58 -30.83 21.05
N MET A 1067 -28.75 -30.47 21.57
CA MET A 1067 -28.99 -29.10 22.06
C MET A 1067 -28.20 -28.92 23.34
N THR A 1068 -27.32 -27.91 23.40
CA THR A 1068 -26.57 -27.60 24.62
C THR A 1068 -27.49 -26.89 25.63
N PRO A 1069 -27.86 -27.49 26.78
CA PRO A 1069 -28.50 -26.74 27.87
C PRO A 1069 -27.41 -25.94 28.59
N SER A 1070 -27.67 -24.67 28.89
CA SER A 1070 -26.76 -23.87 29.71
C SER A 1070 -26.78 -24.36 31.17
N THR A 1071 -25.89 -25.29 31.51
CA THR A 1071 -25.63 -25.63 32.92
C THR A 1071 -24.14 -25.57 33.22
N ASN A 1072 -23.74 -24.56 33.99
CA ASN A 1072 -22.42 -24.43 34.62
C ASN A 1072 -22.23 -25.51 35.69
N PHE A 1073 -21.83 -26.72 35.30
CA PHE A 1073 -21.23 -27.67 36.23
C PHE A 1073 -19.98 -28.30 35.59
N ALA A 1074 -18.81 -27.91 36.10
CA ALA A 1074 -17.54 -28.54 35.79
C ALA A 1074 -17.47 -29.91 36.49
N GLY A 1075 -17.93 -30.96 35.80
CA GLY A 1075 -17.70 -32.35 36.18
C GLY A 1075 -16.78 -33.03 35.17
N ARG A 1076 -15.57 -33.43 35.58
CA ARG A 1076 -14.73 -34.33 34.76
C ARG A 1076 -15.33 -35.74 34.80
N ILE A 1077 -16.03 -36.13 33.73
CA ILE A 1077 -16.40 -37.53 33.47
C ILE A 1077 -15.46 -38.05 32.37
N VAL A 1078 -14.69 -39.08 32.69
CA VAL A 1078 -13.92 -39.83 31.69
C VAL A 1078 -14.85 -40.90 31.13
N GLN A 1079 -15.33 -40.72 29.89
CA GLN A 1079 -16.00 -41.80 29.16
C GLN A 1079 -14.96 -42.59 28.33
N PRO A 1080 -15.08 -43.93 28.25
CA PRO A 1080 -14.26 -44.74 27.37
C PRO A 1080 -14.62 -44.40 25.92
N LYS A 1081 -13.64 -43.91 25.14
CA LYS A 1081 -13.81 -43.57 23.73
C LYS A 1081 -13.95 -44.87 22.91
N VAL A 1082 -15.19 -45.31 22.69
CA VAL A 1082 -15.48 -46.24 21.58
C VAL A 1082 -15.17 -45.47 20.30
N ALA A 1083 -14.37 -46.04 19.40
CA ALA A 1083 -14.11 -45.46 18.09
C ALA A 1083 -15.42 -45.46 17.29
N SER A 1084 -16.19 -44.40 17.45
CA SER A 1084 -17.39 -44.11 16.70
C SER A 1084 -16.97 -43.32 15.46
N ASN A 1085 -17.25 -43.86 14.28
CA ASN A 1085 -17.15 -43.12 13.00
C ASN A 1085 -18.30 -42.12 12.82
N THR A 1086 -19.04 -41.82 13.90
CA THR A 1086 -20.13 -40.85 13.92
C THR A 1086 -19.69 -39.52 14.52
N PHE A 1087 -19.95 -38.43 13.82
CA PHE A 1087 -19.81 -37.05 14.29
C PHE A 1087 -21.19 -36.42 14.41
N ALA A 1088 -21.44 -35.66 15.48
CA ALA A 1088 -22.68 -34.92 15.67
C ALA A 1088 -22.37 -33.43 15.63
N TYR A 1089 -23.12 -32.68 14.83
CA TYR A 1089 -23.07 -31.22 14.89
C TYR A 1089 -24.07 -30.69 15.92
N LYS A 1090 -23.73 -29.55 16.53
CA LYS A 1090 -24.52 -28.86 17.54
C LYS A 1090 -25.20 -27.64 16.96
N GLU A 1091 -26.31 -27.24 17.58
CA GLU A 1091 -26.97 -25.96 17.32
C GLU A 1091 -26.79 -25.04 18.54
N ILE A 1092 -26.43 -23.78 18.29
CA ILE A 1092 -26.33 -22.74 19.32
C ILE A 1092 -27.56 -21.83 19.17
N PRO A 1093 -28.17 -21.36 20.28
CA PRO A 1093 -29.28 -20.41 20.18
C PRO A 1093 -28.91 -19.16 19.38
N ILE A 1094 -29.78 -18.79 18.42
CA ILE A 1094 -29.64 -17.58 17.61
C ILE A 1094 -29.60 -16.37 18.53
N ASN A 1095 -28.59 -15.51 18.36
CA ASN A 1095 -28.50 -14.26 19.10
C ASN A 1095 -29.46 -13.24 18.46
N PRO A 1096 -30.48 -12.73 19.18
CA PRO A 1096 -31.41 -11.76 18.60
C PRO A 1096 -30.74 -10.44 18.17
N GLU A 1097 -29.58 -10.10 18.75
CA GLU A 1097 -28.82 -8.90 18.37
C GLU A 1097 -27.90 -9.14 17.15
N TYR A 1098 -27.54 -10.40 16.90
CA TYR A 1098 -26.63 -10.80 15.81
C TYR A 1098 -27.15 -12.06 15.07
N PRO A 1099 -28.33 -11.99 14.45
CA PRO A 1099 -28.93 -13.15 13.78
C PRO A 1099 -28.17 -13.61 12.54
N HIS A 1100 -27.33 -12.76 11.93
CA HIS A 1100 -26.60 -13.09 10.70
C HIS A 1100 -25.19 -13.63 10.94
N VAL A 1101 -24.75 -13.72 12.21
CA VAL A 1101 -23.40 -14.15 12.58
C VAL A 1101 -23.44 -15.32 13.57
N THR A 1102 -22.82 -16.43 13.17
CA THR A 1102 -22.56 -17.58 14.06
C THR A 1102 -21.26 -17.34 14.84
N ASP A 1103 -21.34 -17.30 16.17
CA ASP A 1103 -20.20 -17.05 17.06
C ASP A 1103 -19.65 -18.35 17.69
N LEU A 1104 -18.54 -18.86 17.16
CA LEU A 1104 -17.95 -20.14 17.56
C LEU A 1104 -17.43 -20.14 19.01
N ARG A 1105 -17.28 -18.97 19.64
CA ARG A 1105 -16.83 -18.86 21.03
C ARG A 1105 -17.87 -19.39 22.03
N LYS A 1106 -19.12 -19.61 21.60
CA LYS A 1106 -20.24 -20.10 22.42
C LYS A 1106 -20.46 -21.63 22.35
N LYS A 1107 -19.54 -22.38 21.73
CA LYS A 1107 -19.62 -23.83 21.43
C LYS A 1107 -19.65 -24.80 22.61
#